data_AF-A0A964ZD66-F1
#
_entry.id   AF-A0A964ZD66-F1
#
_cell.length_a   1.000
_cell.length_b   1.000
_cell.length_c   1.000
_cell.angle_alpha   90.00
_cell.angle_beta   90.00
_cell.angle_gamma   90.00
#
_symmetry.space_group_name_H-M   'P 1'
#
loop_
_entity.id
_entity.type
_entity.pdbx_description
1 polymer ?
#
loop_
_entity_poly.entity_id
_entity_poly.type
_entity_poly.pdbx_seq_one_letter_code
_entity_poly.pdbx_strand_id
1 'polypeptide(L)'
;MDQTMIGIRVLSSLLLVSSIIFSIAHGDEPADDLSKKPITTDTTPIGKLLKKWYTEGTAAGNVGDWYDNRDGEHSPLDIRIWPQLQKVKYTEEDFKLKRNWAAQRIVLPNVTFGNSSTSAGPTTGGSNPRMYYLSSMGMKLLEAHYRRNNLYIYPEHRDHDPGRNGVGPNNEEGWGDMYPTNTPYLIISQGSSGTDQPFMRAVPFTLAAFRPEVKKKLIEKGLLMPTVQRILRTTNRSLKKVEDYFTGQAHPSVFEGRHVDALAMVEMAHAMTVETIPPLAAIKVLEEDAPINGKDFFDLPGRTEKLADTAHVIARVWRGVSDKRRVILSAADSEDVNAKPLSFRWVVLRGEEKRIQIKPRGPGNVEAEITISYHARRPITPDSSMESNRIDIGVFADNGREVSTPAFFTYLSLDDEERTPNRIIYGAATTEVKILDWPKTFSALSAMSEGAQKETLDQVATNLARAQELLVQAKTARIEPEKKRNAAGASRAAAAKKLKDNPDDATAKAEAAQAQVEQMKADKEYKQADDRVKVAQKGFDDELDTKRDALSDSPRLYSRKQIDPVKAAMMPKDAVQIITRPNYVDPRLAVTRRWIDEYDKEGGWTRREGGKTTRFTAEGWLVTREDDKGRPIQASTVIYLQDPPTGKVIFNTNPLKWNLGEEEITISYEDDKRIVNKRKKVEKESGQ
;
A
#
# COMPACT_ATOMS: atom_id res chain seq x y z
N MET A 1 -29.32 22.11 -60.47
CA MET A 1 -29.47 22.77 -59.16
C MET A 1 -30.01 21.74 -58.18
N ASP A 2 -29.26 21.17 -57.26
CA ASP A 2 -27.82 21.11 -57.09
C ASP A 2 -27.54 19.88 -56.21
N GLN A 3 -26.32 19.38 -56.37
CA GLN A 3 -25.58 18.33 -55.68
C GLN A 3 -25.81 18.32 -54.14
N THR A 4 -25.65 17.28 -53.32
CA THR A 4 -24.91 16.00 -53.34
C THR A 4 -25.20 15.33 -51.98
N MET A 5 -25.38 14.01 -51.91
CA MET A 5 -24.69 13.10 -50.97
C MET A 5 -25.24 11.67 -51.09
N ILE A 6 -24.57 10.88 -51.93
CA ILE A 6 -24.57 9.41 -51.89
C ILE A 6 -23.11 8.99 -51.75
N GLY A 7 -22.83 8.19 -50.71
CA GLY A 7 -21.79 7.16 -50.67
C GLY A 7 -20.35 7.59 -50.35
N ILE A 8 -19.74 6.99 -49.32
CA ILE A 8 -18.89 5.79 -49.49
C ILE A 8 -18.29 5.34 -48.15
N ARG A 9 -18.20 4.00 -48.05
CA ARG A 9 -17.60 3.14 -47.03
C ARG A 9 -16.08 3.34 -46.84
N VAL A 10 -15.63 3.02 -45.61
CA VAL A 10 -14.34 2.37 -45.26
C VAL A 10 -13.05 3.15 -45.56
N LEU A 11 -12.47 3.73 -44.50
CA LEU A 11 -11.02 3.82 -44.25
C LEU A 11 -10.85 3.69 -42.72
N SER A 12 -10.37 2.55 -42.21
CA SER A 12 -8.95 2.19 -42.11
C SER A 12 -8.15 3.15 -41.23
N SER A 13 -8.01 2.76 -39.96
CA SER A 13 -6.72 2.57 -39.31
C SER A 13 -5.63 3.61 -39.62
N LEU A 14 -5.71 4.81 -39.05
CA LEU A 14 -4.54 5.68 -38.89
C LEU A 14 -4.84 6.77 -37.85
N LEU A 15 -4.91 6.36 -36.58
CA LEU A 15 -4.79 7.33 -35.48
C LEU A 15 -3.31 7.66 -35.34
N LEU A 16 -2.96 8.82 -35.93
CA LEU A 16 -1.71 9.54 -35.76
C LEU A 16 -1.18 9.38 -34.33
N VAL A 17 -0.03 8.73 -34.22
CA VAL A 17 0.90 8.96 -33.11
C VAL A 17 1.42 10.38 -33.33
N SER A 18 0.76 11.38 -32.75
CA SER A 18 1.34 12.70 -32.63
C SER A 18 2.44 12.61 -31.58
N SER A 19 3.66 12.43 -32.06
CA SER A 19 4.89 12.61 -31.31
C SER A 19 4.97 14.07 -30.85
N ILE A 20 4.34 14.40 -29.73
CA ILE A 20 4.74 15.58 -28.96
C ILE A 20 6.13 15.24 -28.43
N ILE A 21 7.15 15.72 -29.14
CA ILE A 21 8.53 15.73 -28.65
C ILE A 21 8.53 16.67 -27.45
N PHE A 22 8.30 16.12 -26.26
CA PHE A 22 8.54 16.83 -25.02
C PHE A 22 10.07 16.95 -24.88
N SER A 23 10.62 18.17 -25.03
CA SER A 23 11.96 18.49 -24.54
C SER A 23 11.93 18.34 -23.02
N ILE A 24 12.33 17.18 -22.51
CA ILE A 24 12.44 16.90 -21.08
C ILE A 24 13.92 16.80 -20.73
N ALA A 25 14.30 17.49 -19.66
CA ALA A 25 15.52 17.37 -18.86
C ALA A 25 16.83 17.08 -19.58
N HIS A 26 17.80 17.98 -19.44
CA HIS A 26 19.16 17.79 -19.95
C HIS A 26 20.13 17.66 -18.78
N GLY A 27 21.13 16.80 -18.91
CA GLY A 27 22.37 16.92 -18.14
C GLY A 27 23.29 17.91 -18.86
N ASP A 28 23.91 18.86 -18.13
CA ASP A 28 24.67 19.94 -18.77
C ASP A 28 26.11 19.56 -19.10
N GLU A 29 26.64 18.51 -18.49
CA GLU A 29 28.03 18.12 -18.67
C GLU A 29 28.16 17.01 -19.72
N PRO A 30 29.04 17.18 -20.72
CA PRO A 30 29.36 16.13 -21.69
C PRO A 30 29.91 14.87 -21.01
N ALA A 31 29.62 13.70 -21.58
CA ALA A 31 30.06 12.41 -21.05
C ALA A 31 31.59 12.32 -20.89
N ASP A 32 32.35 12.90 -21.83
CA ASP A 32 33.81 12.90 -21.80
C ASP A 32 34.38 13.63 -20.58
N ASP A 33 33.72 14.70 -20.12
CA ASP A 33 34.15 15.44 -18.94
C ASP A 33 33.77 14.74 -17.64
N LEU A 34 32.61 14.08 -17.62
CA LEU A 34 32.20 13.23 -16.49
C LEU A 34 33.13 12.03 -16.31
N SER A 35 33.59 11.42 -17.41
CA SER A 35 34.49 10.24 -17.35
C SER A 35 35.83 10.51 -16.65
N LYS A 36 36.29 11.78 -16.68
CA LYS A 36 37.51 12.24 -16.01
C LYS A 36 37.33 12.43 -14.50
N LYS A 37 36.09 12.55 -14.03
CA LYS A 37 35.78 12.68 -12.60
C LYS A 37 35.92 11.32 -11.90
N PRO A 38 36.34 11.31 -10.62
CA PRO A 38 36.40 10.07 -9.85
C PRO A 38 35.02 9.40 -9.77
N ILE A 39 34.99 8.06 -9.86
CA ILE A 39 33.76 7.26 -9.80
C ILE A 39 32.94 7.53 -8.53
N THR A 40 33.61 7.81 -7.41
CA THR A 40 32.97 8.20 -6.15
C THR A 40 33.95 8.95 -5.24
N THR A 41 33.43 9.82 -4.37
CA THR A 41 34.20 10.42 -3.27
C THR A 41 34.08 9.64 -1.96
N ASP A 42 33.23 8.61 -1.91
CA ASP A 42 33.02 7.79 -0.72
C ASP A 42 34.31 7.12 -0.23
N THR A 43 34.49 7.07 1.08
CA THR A 43 35.69 6.51 1.75
C THR A 43 35.41 5.21 2.50
N THR A 44 34.15 4.75 2.51
CA THR A 44 33.78 3.45 3.08
C THR A 44 34.34 2.29 2.24
N PRO A 45 34.20 1.02 2.67
CA PRO A 45 34.61 -0.14 1.88
C PRO A 45 34.05 -0.13 0.44
N ILE A 46 32.81 0.33 0.25
CA ILE A 46 32.18 0.42 -1.08
C ILE A 46 32.97 1.39 -1.97
N GLY A 47 33.24 2.61 -1.48
CA GLY A 47 34.00 3.60 -2.23
C GLY A 47 35.42 3.15 -2.57
N LYS A 48 36.08 2.38 -1.70
CA LYS A 48 37.40 1.79 -1.95
C LYS A 48 37.35 0.73 -3.06
N LEU A 49 36.37 -0.18 -3.02
CA LEU A 49 36.19 -1.21 -4.06
C LEU A 49 35.91 -0.59 -5.42
N LEU A 50 34.96 0.36 -5.50
CA LEU A 50 34.61 1.01 -6.75
C LEU A 50 35.79 1.77 -7.37
N LYS A 51 36.58 2.50 -6.57
CA LYS A 51 37.79 3.16 -7.08
C LYS A 51 38.78 2.15 -7.67
N LYS A 52 39.02 1.04 -6.96
CA LYS A 52 39.90 -0.04 -7.44
C LYS A 52 39.39 -0.60 -8.77
N TRP A 53 38.13 -1.06 -8.82
CA TRP A 53 37.57 -1.68 -10.02
C TRP A 53 37.45 -0.72 -11.20
N TYR A 54 37.20 0.57 -10.95
CA TYR A 54 37.18 1.58 -12.00
C TYR A 54 38.58 1.83 -12.56
N THR A 55 39.62 1.90 -11.72
CA THR A 55 41.02 1.98 -12.16
C THR A 55 41.43 0.74 -12.97
N GLU A 56 40.93 -0.43 -12.60
CA GLU A 56 41.13 -1.69 -13.33
C GLU A 56 40.29 -1.78 -14.63
N GLY A 57 39.38 -0.84 -14.88
CA GLY A 57 38.48 -0.86 -16.03
C GLY A 57 37.37 -1.91 -15.95
N THR A 58 37.12 -2.48 -14.78
CA THR A 58 36.12 -3.54 -14.55
C THR A 58 34.82 -3.05 -13.94
N ALA A 59 34.71 -1.77 -13.57
CA ALA A 59 33.46 -1.12 -13.16
C ALA A 59 33.03 -0.07 -14.19
N ALA A 60 31.73 0.00 -14.48
CA ALA A 60 31.18 0.89 -15.51
C ALA A 60 31.14 2.37 -15.09
N GLY A 61 31.05 2.66 -13.79
CA GLY A 61 30.81 4.02 -13.31
C GLY A 61 29.38 4.53 -13.58
N ASN A 62 29.16 5.82 -13.33
CA ASN A 62 27.83 6.45 -13.45
C ASN A 62 27.70 7.42 -14.64
N VAL A 63 28.66 7.44 -15.57
CA VAL A 63 28.56 8.29 -16.77
C VAL A 63 27.31 7.91 -17.56
N GLY A 64 26.41 8.87 -17.76
CA GLY A 64 25.12 8.68 -18.43
C GLY A 64 23.96 8.23 -17.53
N ASP A 65 24.21 7.95 -16.25
CA ASP A 65 23.17 7.71 -15.24
C ASP A 65 22.67 9.05 -14.67
N TRP A 66 21.35 9.15 -14.45
CA TRP A 66 20.68 10.34 -13.98
C TRP A 66 19.98 10.10 -12.63
N TYR A 67 20.05 11.10 -11.76
CA TYR A 67 19.27 11.22 -10.53
C TYR A 67 18.16 12.25 -10.70
N ASP A 68 16.93 11.83 -10.42
CA ASP A 68 15.74 12.66 -10.49
C ASP A 68 15.10 12.87 -9.11
N ASN A 69 15.05 14.13 -8.64
CA ASN A 69 14.30 14.50 -7.44
C ASN A 69 12.98 15.16 -7.85
N ARG A 70 11.86 14.61 -7.35
CA ARG A 70 10.52 15.12 -7.68
C ARG A 70 9.72 15.56 -6.46
N ASP A 71 10.40 16.04 -5.43
CA ASP A 71 9.76 16.61 -4.22
C ASP A 71 10.28 18.00 -3.85
N GLY A 72 10.92 18.69 -4.80
CA GLY A 72 11.43 20.05 -4.59
C GLY A 72 12.61 20.09 -3.62
N GLU A 73 13.47 19.08 -3.66
CA GLU A 73 14.63 18.89 -2.78
C GLU A 73 14.25 18.69 -1.32
N HIS A 74 13.11 18.04 -1.06
CA HIS A 74 12.67 17.75 0.31
C HIS A 74 13.40 16.54 0.90
N SER A 75 13.68 15.51 0.09
CA SER A 75 14.57 14.39 0.44
C SER A 75 15.65 14.20 -0.63
N PRO A 76 16.59 15.14 -0.79
CA PRO A 76 17.56 15.06 -1.88
C PRO A 76 18.66 14.03 -1.59
N LEU A 77 19.13 13.33 -2.61
CA LEU A 77 20.39 12.59 -2.56
C LEU A 77 21.57 13.57 -2.59
N ASP A 78 22.56 13.36 -1.73
CA ASP A 78 23.84 14.09 -1.82
C ASP A 78 24.68 13.56 -2.99
N ILE A 79 24.47 14.14 -4.17
CA ILE A 79 25.13 13.71 -5.41
C ILE A 79 26.65 13.91 -5.41
N ARG A 80 27.22 14.70 -4.48
CA ARG A 80 28.69 14.93 -4.39
C ARG A 80 29.46 13.64 -4.11
N ILE A 81 28.77 12.62 -3.59
CA ILE A 81 29.30 11.27 -3.38
C ILE A 81 29.56 10.54 -4.71
N TRP A 82 28.82 10.88 -5.78
CA TRP A 82 28.93 10.29 -7.12
C TRP A 82 29.22 11.38 -8.18
N PRO A 83 30.48 11.83 -8.32
CA PRO A 83 30.83 12.94 -9.22
C PRO A 83 30.48 12.73 -10.70
N GLN A 84 30.32 11.47 -11.15
CA GLN A 84 29.93 11.11 -12.51
C GLN A 84 28.41 11.15 -12.75
N LEU A 85 27.62 11.16 -11.68
CA LEU A 85 26.16 11.11 -11.73
C LEU A 85 25.59 12.49 -12.10
N GLN A 86 24.69 12.53 -13.08
CA GLN A 86 24.02 13.76 -13.48
C GLN A 86 22.70 13.92 -12.73
N LYS A 87 22.33 15.17 -12.44
CA LYS A 87 21.02 15.48 -11.87
C LYS A 87 20.08 15.95 -12.97
N VAL A 88 18.86 15.44 -12.97
CA VAL A 88 17.77 15.91 -13.84
C VAL A 88 17.49 17.37 -13.52
N LYS A 89 17.63 18.24 -14.53
CA LYS A 89 17.29 19.65 -14.42
C LYS A 89 15.92 19.94 -14.98
N TYR A 90 15.12 20.63 -14.19
CA TYR A 90 13.79 21.11 -14.56
C TYR A 90 13.87 22.57 -14.97
N THR A 91 13.25 22.90 -16.09
CA THR A 91 13.12 24.28 -16.58
C THR A 91 12.05 25.04 -15.78
N GLU A 92 12.02 26.37 -15.87
CA GLU A 92 10.93 27.17 -15.26
C GLU A 92 9.54 26.71 -15.72
N GLU A 93 9.41 26.31 -16.98
CA GLU A 93 8.16 25.77 -17.53
C GLU A 93 7.77 24.44 -16.87
N ASP A 94 8.75 23.58 -16.60
CA ASP A 94 8.50 22.33 -15.87
C ASP A 94 7.99 22.57 -14.45
N PHE A 95 8.50 23.61 -13.77
CA PHE A 95 7.99 24.02 -12.46
C PHE A 95 6.55 24.56 -12.55
N LYS A 96 6.23 25.37 -13.56
CA LYS A 96 4.87 25.88 -13.80
C LYS A 96 3.89 24.73 -14.05
N LEU A 97 4.29 23.73 -14.84
CA LEU A 97 3.48 22.56 -15.18
C LEU A 97 3.55 21.42 -14.14
N LYS A 98 4.25 21.64 -13.01
CA LYS A 98 4.46 20.64 -11.94
C LYS A 98 5.02 19.31 -12.47
N ARG A 99 5.93 19.38 -13.44
CA ARG A 99 6.67 18.22 -13.96
C ARG A 99 7.82 17.80 -13.06
N ASN A 100 8.22 18.64 -12.10
CA ASN A 100 9.21 18.35 -11.06
C ASN A 100 8.59 17.85 -9.73
N TRP A 101 7.28 17.53 -9.71
CA TRP A 101 6.56 17.24 -8.48
C TRP A 101 5.83 15.89 -8.56
N ALA A 102 5.82 15.18 -7.44
CA ALA A 102 5.16 13.90 -7.20
C ALA A 102 5.71 12.69 -7.99
N ALA A 103 4.85 11.73 -8.28
CA ALA A 103 5.16 10.48 -8.99
C ALA A 103 5.55 10.73 -10.46
N GLN A 104 6.62 10.12 -10.98
CA GLN A 104 7.13 10.34 -12.35
C GLN A 104 6.12 9.93 -13.43
N ARG A 105 5.69 10.88 -14.28
CA ARG A 105 4.59 10.66 -15.24
C ARG A 105 5.05 10.29 -16.65
N ILE A 106 6.36 10.25 -16.88
CA ILE A 106 6.98 9.99 -18.18
C ILE A 106 8.19 9.09 -18.01
N VAL A 107 8.59 8.39 -19.07
CA VAL A 107 9.85 7.65 -19.09
C VAL A 107 10.96 8.59 -19.53
N LEU A 108 12.02 8.74 -18.73
CA LEU A 108 13.19 9.49 -19.15
C LEU A 108 14.07 8.64 -20.08
N PRO A 109 14.75 9.25 -21.06
CA PRO A 109 15.51 8.52 -22.08
C PRO A 109 16.79 7.86 -21.54
N ASN A 110 17.35 8.39 -20.45
CA ASN A 110 18.58 7.90 -19.84
C ASN A 110 18.29 6.88 -18.72
N VAL A 111 19.33 6.13 -18.34
CA VAL A 111 19.31 5.34 -17.10
C VAL A 111 19.00 6.30 -15.95
N THR A 112 17.83 6.16 -15.35
CA THR A 112 17.35 7.11 -14.35
C THR A 112 16.97 6.36 -13.09
N PHE A 113 17.40 6.90 -11.95
CA PHE A 113 16.73 6.59 -10.69
C PHE A 113 16.32 7.87 -9.99
N GLY A 114 15.32 7.80 -9.12
CA GLY A 114 14.80 9.00 -8.50
C GLY A 114 13.85 8.75 -7.36
N ASN A 115 13.47 9.83 -6.69
CA ASN A 115 12.55 9.78 -5.57
C ASN A 115 11.56 10.94 -5.54
N SER A 116 10.53 10.75 -4.73
CA SER A 116 9.61 11.81 -4.32
C SER A 116 8.93 11.42 -3.02
N SER A 117 9.14 12.22 -1.98
CA SER A 117 8.51 12.02 -0.68
C SER A 117 7.12 12.65 -0.57
N THR A 118 6.58 13.16 -1.68
CA THR A 118 5.23 13.73 -1.67
C THR A 118 4.19 12.62 -1.52
N SER A 119 3.14 12.90 -0.77
CA SER A 119 2.06 11.96 -0.51
C SER A 119 0.80 12.73 -0.15
N ALA A 120 -0.34 12.09 -0.37
CA ALA A 120 -1.58 12.47 0.30
C ALA A 120 -1.79 11.55 1.51
N GLY A 121 -2.73 11.92 2.39
CA GLY A 121 -3.12 11.06 3.50
C GLY A 121 -3.79 9.75 3.02
N PRO A 122 -3.84 8.70 3.86
CA PRO A 122 -4.37 7.39 3.46
C PRO A 122 -5.81 7.41 2.94
N THR A 123 -6.63 8.39 3.33
CA THR A 123 -8.02 8.52 2.85
C THR A 123 -8.22 9.57 1.75
N THR A 124 -7.17 10.34 1.41
CA THR A 124 -7.22 11.48 0.48
C THR A 124 -6.38 11.29 -0.78
N GLY A 125 -5.76 10.13 -0.96
CA GLY A 125 -5.07 9.76 -2.20
C GLY A 125 -3.97 8.73 -2.00
N GLY A 126 -3.42 8.66 -0.79
CA GLY A 126 -2.27 7.82 -0.44
C GLY A 126 -0.96 8.29 -1.05
N SER A 127 0.02 7.41 -1.00
CA SER A 127 1.35 7.58 -1.56
C SER A 127 1.40 7.50 -3.08
N ASN A 128 2.53 7.94 -3.64
CA ASN A 128 2.83 7.86 -5.08
C ASN A 128 2.66 6.43 -5.64
N PRO A 129 3.17 5.36 -5.00
CA PRO A 129 2.91 3.98 -5.45
C PRO A 129 1.43 3.64 -5.49
N ARG A 130 0.66 4.00 -4.46
CA ARG A 130 -0.78 3.68 -4.39
C ARG A 130 -1.55 4.36 -5.52
N MET A 131 -1.16 5.59 -5.89
CA MET A 131 -1.73 6.28 -7.04
C MET A 131 -1.51 5.53 -8.37
N TYR A 132 -0.32 4.96 -8.61
CA TYR A 132 -0.10 4.14 -9.81
C TYR A 132 -0.90 2.85 -9.78
N TYR A 133 -0.90 2.17 -8.64
CA TYR A 133 -1.49 0.84 -8.49
C TYR A 133 -3.00 0.84 -8.67
N LEU A 134 -3.65 2.00 -8.46
CA LEU A 134 -5.09 2.20 -8.67
C LEU A 134 -5.46 2.61 -10.10
N SER A 135 -4.50 2.61 -11.03
CA SER A 135 -4.68 3.02 -12.42
C SER A 135 -4.02 2.02 -13.37
N SER A 136 -4.80 1.46 -14.30
CA SER A 136 -4.26 0.58 -15.35
C SER A 136 -3.22 1.30 -16.23
N MET A 137 -3.41 2.60 -16.49
CA MET A 137 -2.43 3.43 -17.18
C MET A 137 -1.17 3.67 -16.32
N GLY A 138 -1.35 3.86 -15.01
CA GLY A 138 -0.24 3.97 -14.07
C GLY A 138 0.64 2.72 -14.07
N MET A 139 0.02 1.54 -14.06
CA MET A 139 0.71 0.26 -14.13
C MET A 139 1.48 0.05 -15.45
N LYS A 140 0.88 0.44 -16.59
CA LYS A 140 1.58 0.42 -17.89
C LYS A 140 2.78 1.38 -17.93
N LEU A 141 2.66 2.55 -17.31
CA LEU A 141 3.77 3.49 -17.20
C LEU A 141 4.89 2.92 -16.33
N LEU A 142 4.57 2.29 -15.20
CA LEU A 142 5.54 1.64 -14.34
C LEU A 142 6.28 0.49 -15.04
N GLU A 143 5.58 -0.31 -15.84
CA GLU A 143 6.22 -1.30 -16.71
C GLU A 143 7.17 -0.65 -17.72
N ALA A 144 6.76 0.47 -18.32
CA ALA A 144 7.60 1.21 -19.24
C ALA A 144 8.85 1.78 -18.54
N HIS A 145 8.74 2.26 -17.30
CA HIS A 145 9.91 2.64 -16.50
C HIS A 145 10.85 1.46 -16.30
N TYR A 146 10.30 0.35 -15.82
CA TYR A 146 11.03 -0.88 -15.52
C TYR A 146 11.82 -1.41 -16.73
N ARG A 147 11.21 -1.42 -17.93
CA ARG A 147 11.85 -1.92 -19.16
C ARG A 147 12.71 -0.89 -19.87
N ARG A 148 12.58 0.39 -19.56
CA ARG A 148 13.37 1.48 -20.18
C ARG A 148 14.33 2.11 -19.17
N ASN A 149 14.85 1.29 -18.27
CA ASN A 149 15.96 1.65 -17.38
C ASN A 149 15.67 2.84 -16.44
N ASN A 150 14.42 3.00 -16.01
CA ASN A 150 14.01 3.99 -15.01
C ASN A 150 13.55 3.26 -13.72
N LEU A 151 14.06 3.66 -12.55
CA LEU A 151 13.68 3.07 -11.25
C LEU A 151 13.41 4.16 -10.21
N TYR A 152 12.17 4.26 -9.74
CA TYR A 152 11.82 5.21 -8.70
C TYR A 152 11.65 4.56 -7.34
N ILE A 153 12.05 5.29 -6.31
CA ILE A 153 11.93 4.93 -4.90
C ILE A 153 10.96 5.93 -4.25
N TYR A 154 9.92 5.41 -3.60
CA TYR A 154 8.91 6.23 -2.94
C TYR A 154 8.64 5.74 -1.52
N PRO A 155 8.54 6.64 -0.53
CA PRO A 155 8.01 6.28 0.79
C PRO A 155 6.55 5.82 0.72
N GLU A 156 6.17 4.90 1.61
CA GLU A 156 4.80 4.39 1.70
C GLU A 156 3.82 5.40 2.31
N HIS A 157 4.31 6.27 3.19
CA HIS A 157 3.55 7.31 3.88
C HIS A 157 2.15 6.87 4.37
N ARG A 158 2.13 6.02 5.40
CA ARG A 158 0.93 5.50 6.10
C ARG A 158 0.00 4.58 5.29
N ASP A 159 0.38 4.20 4.07
CA ASP A 159 -0.32 3.17 3.29
C ASP A 159 0.04 1.74 3.73
N HIS A 160 1.04 1.59 4.59
CA HIS A 160 1.52 0.32 5.11
C HIS A 160 1.97 0.48 6.57
N ASP A 161 1.09 1.06 7.40
CA ASP A 161 1.29 1.19 8.85
C ASP A 161 0.35 0.24 9.61
N PRO A 162 0.85 -0.52 10.62
CA PRO A 162 0.04 -1.45 11.39
C PRO A 162 -1.25 -0.82 11.91
N GLY A 163 -2.39 -1.49 11.72
CA GLY A 163 -3.70 -0.99 12.13
C GLY A 163 -4.80 -1.28 11.11
N ARG A 164 -5.98 -0.74 11.39
CA ARG A 164 -7.16 -0.84 10.54
C ARG A 164 -8.08 0.35 10.79
N ASN A 165 -8.64 0.91 9.72
CA ASN A 165 -9.62 2.01 9.78
C ASN A 165 -9.14 3.26 10.55
N GLY A 166 -7.86 3.59 10.41
CA GLY A 166 -7.25 4.76 11.06
C GLY A 166 -6.86 4.53 12.51
N VAL A 167 -6.85 3.28 12.99
CA VAL A 167 -6.42 2.92 14.34
C VAL A 167 -5.40 1.79 14.28
N GLY A 168 -4.21 2.08 14.80
CA GLY A 168 -3.08 1.19 14.93
C GLY A 168 -2.73 0.86 16.38
N PRO A 169 -1.65 0.10 16.59
CA PRO A 169 -1.11 -0.17 17.91
C PRO A 169 -0.92 1.13 18.70
N ASN A 170 -1.25 1.10 20.00
CA ASN A 170 -1.13 2.24 20.91
C ASN A 170 -1.99 3.48 20.54
N ASN A 171 -3.08 3.29 19.77
CA ASN A 171 -3.95 4.35 19.25
C ASN A 171 -3.23 5.33 18.29
N GLU A 172 -2.13 4.92 17.68
CA GLU A 172 -1.53 5.65 16.56
C GLU A 172 -2.41 5.47 15.32
N GLU A 173 -2.33 6.38 14.35
CA GLU A 173 -3.10 6.25 13.11
C GLU A 173 -2.50 5.11 12.27
N GLY A 174 -3.30 4.09 11.95
CA GLY A 174 -2.85 2.94 11.18
C GLY A 174 -3.97 2.36 10.31
N TRP A 175 -3.60 1.93 9.10
CA TRP A 175 -4.55 1.47 8.08
C TRP A 175 -4.26 0.06 7.57
N GLY A 176 -3.16 -0.54 8.02
CA GLY A 176 -2.58 -1.79 7.55
C GLY A 176 -2.06 -1.64 6.12
N ASP A 177 -2.01 -2.74 5.37
CA ASP A 177 -1.58 -2.73 3.98
C ASP A 177 -2.70 -2.27 3.04
N MET A 178 -2.53 -1.07 2.50
CA MET A 178 -3.48 -0.40 1.60
C MET A 178 -3.15 -0.58 0.12
N TYR A 179 -2.08 -1.31 -0.22
CA TYR A 179 -1.70 -1.51 -1.62
C TYR A 179 -2.58 -2.58 -2.28
N PRO A 180 -3.19 -2.30 -3.45
CA PRO A 180 -4.04 -3.28 -4.10
C PRO A 180 -3.26 -4.34 -4.88
N THR A 181 -1.96 -4.13 -5.09
CA THR A 181 -1.06 -5.05 -5.79
C THR A 181 0.37 -4.90 -5.25
N ASN A 182 1.20 -5.91 -5.51
CA ASN A 182 2.65 -5.88 -5.33
C ASN A 182 3.32 -5.94 -6.72
N THR A 183 4.45 -5.25 -6.90
CA THR A 183 5.08 -5.11 -8.22
C THR A 183 6.60 -5.15 -8.15
N PRO A 184 7.29 -5.49 -9.26
CA PRO A 184 8.74 -5.35 -9.37
C PRO A 184 9.16 -3.98 -9.92
N TYR A 185 8.23 -3.06 -10.17
CA TYR A 185 8.48 -1.88 -11.00
C TYR A 185 9.15 -0.71 -10.28
N LEU A 186 8.93 -0.60 -8.98
CA LEU A 186 9.44 0.48 -8.14
C LEU A 186 9.90 -0.08 -6.78
N ILE A 187 10.55 0.75 -5.98
CA ILE A 187 10.89 0.43 -4.59
C ILE A 187 9.99 1.28 -3.69
N ILE A 188 9.25 0.62 -2.79
CA ILE A 188 8.51 1.31 -1.73
C ILE A 188 9.33 1.19 -0.45
N SER A 189 9.66 2.30 0.19
CA SER A 189 10.36 2.32 1.49
C SER A 189 9.39 2.53 2.66
N GLN A 190 9.57 1.79 3.74
CA GLN A 190 8.73 1.92 4.95
C GLN A 190 8.97 3.28 5.62
N GLY A 191 7.88 4.03 5.84
CA GLY A 191 7.86 5.34 6.48
C GLY A 191 7.65 6.49 5.51
N SER A 192 8.16 7.67 5.87
CA SER A 192 7.93 8.95 5.17
C SER A 192 9.23 9.57 4.64
N SER A 193 9.27 10.88 4.38
CA SER A 193 10.44 11.60 3.86
C SER A 193 11.75 11.18 4.53
N GLY A 194 12.77 10.91 3.73
CA GLY A 194 14.10 10.50 4.20
C GLY A 194 14.27 8.99 4.44
N THR A 195 13.18 8.22 4.55
CA THR A 195 13.27 6.75 4.73
C THR A 195 13.66 6.00 3.45
N ASP A 196 13.58 6.69 2.32
CA ASP A 196 14.03 6.25 1.00
C ASP A 196 15.56 6.30 0.84
N GLN A 197 16.27 7.06 1.68
CA GLN A 197 17.70 7.33 1.57
C GLN A 197 18.60 6.08 1.52
N PRO A 198 18.37 5.00 2.30
CA PRO A 198 19.17 3.78 2.18
C PRO A 198 19.16 3.18 0.78
N PHE A 199 17.99 3.20 0.11
CA PHE A 199 17.84 2.71 -1.26
C PHE A 199 18.44 3.70 -2.27
N MET A 200 18.16 4.99 -2.09
CA MET A 200 18.69 6.07 -2.93
C MET A 200 20.22 6.15 -2.94
N ARG A 201 20.88 5.71 -1.87
CA ARG A 201 22.34 5.58 -1.78
C ARG A 201 22.86 4.28 -2.38
N ALA A 202 22.16 3.16 -2.19
CA ALA A 202 22.62 1.85 -2.65
C ALA A 202 22.53 1.67 -4.19
N VAL A 203 21.47 2.20 -4.81
CA VAL A 203 21.23 2.07 -6.26
C VAL A 203 22.36 2.66 -7.11
N PRO A 204 22.80 3.93 -6.97
CA PRO A 204 23.86 4.48 -7.81
C PRO A 204 25.20 3.75 -7.64
N PHE A 205 25.54 3.28 -6.43
CA PHE A 205 26.71 2.43 -6.25
C PHE A 205 26.59 1.10 -7.00
N THR A 206 25.43 0.45 -6.95
CA THR A 206 25.16 -0.80 -7.67
C THR A 206 25.25 -0.60 -9.18
N LEU A 207 24.67 0.49 -9.69
CA LEU A 207 24.75 0.88 -11.10
C LEU A 207 26.20 1.13 -11.55
N ALA A 208 27.03 1.71 -10.69
CA ALA A 208 28.44 1.97 -10.98
C ALA A 208 29.28 0.68 -10.99
N ALA A 209 28.89 -0.31 -10.19
CA ALA A 209 29.65 -1.53 -9.93
C ALA A 209 29.56 -2.56 -11.05
N PHE A 210 28.48 -2.57 -11.84
CA PHE A 210 28.39 -3.50 -12.98
C PHE A 210 29.61 -3.40 -13.89
N ARG A 211 30.04 -4.54 -14.42
CA ARG A 211 31.05 -4.56 -15.48
C ARG A 211 30.56 -3.78 -16.72
N PRO A 212 31.43 -3.01 -17.41
CA PRO A 212 31.01 -2.15 -18.52
C PRO A 212 30.17 -2.87 -19.58
N GLU A 213 30.62 -4.04 -20.02
CA GLU A 213 29.96 -4.89 -21.02
C GLU A 213 28.61 -5.43 -20.53
N VAL A 214 28.48 -5.71 -19.23
CA VAL A 214 27.25 -6.21 -18.61
C VAL A 214 26.25 -5.08 -18.50
N LYS A 215 26.64 -3.92 -17.97
CA LYS A 215 25.75 -2.74 -17.86
C LYS A 215 25.21 -2.34 -19.22
N LYS A 216 26.07 -2.29 -20.24
CA LYS A 216 25.68 -1.99 -21.63
C LYS A 216 24.63 -2.98 -22.13
N LYS A 217 24.87 -4.29 -21.99
CA LYS A 217 23.93 -5.33 -22.42
C LYS A 217 22.59 -5.24 -21.69
N LEU A 218 22.63 -4.99 -20.38
CA LEU A 218 21.44 -4.81 -19.55
C LEU A 218 20.60 -3.61 -20.01
N ILE A 219 21.24 -2.48 -20.33
CA ILE A 219 20.57 -1.27 -20.84
C ILE A 219 19.89 -1.56 -22.18
N GLU A 220 20.63 -2.13 -23.14
CA GLU A 220 20.15 -2.44 -24.50
C GLU A 220 18.96 -3.41 -24.51
N LYS A 221 18.90 -4.31 -23.53
CA LYS A 221 17.84 -5.32 -23.38
C LYS A 221 16.73 -4.92 -22.42
N GLY A 222 16.80 -3.73 -21.82
CA GLY A 222 15.83 -3.27 -20.83
C GLY A 222 15.81 -4.11 -19.55
N LEU A 223 16.95 -4.72 -19.20
CA LEU A 223 17.12 -5.64 -18.08
C LEU A 223 17.83 -5.00 -16.87
N LEU A 224 18.30 -3.76 -16.98
CA LEU A 224 19.07 -3.11 -15.91
C LEU A 224 18.27 -3.00 -14.61
N MET A 225 17.08 -2.40 -14.64
CA MET A 225 16.24 -2.25 -13.44
C MET A 225 15.64 -3.56 -12.93
N PRO A 226 15.21 -4.50 -13.81
CA PRO A 226 14.92 -5.88 -13.39
C PRO A 226 16.05 -6.53 -12.59
N THR A 227 17.29 -6.33 -13.03
CA THR A 227 18.49 -6.90 -12.40
C THR A 227 18.82 -6.19 -11.08
N VAL A 228 18.72 -4.86 -11.01
CA VAL A 228 18.90 -4.10 -9.76
C VAL A 228 17.87 -4.54 -8.70
N GLN A 229 16.60 -4.71 -9.09
CA GLN A 229 15.55 -5.21 -8.20
C GLN A 229 15.83 -6.64 -7.72
N ARG A 230 16.39 -7.49 -8.58
CA ARG A 230 16.81 -8.85 -8.21
C ARG A 230 17.91 -8.82 -7.16
N ILE A 231 18.95 -8.02 -7.41
CA ILE A 231 20.10 -7.85 -6.52
C ILE A 231 19.62 -7.36 -5.16
N LEU A 232 18.83 -6.27 -5.10
CA LEU A 232 18.26 -5.74 -3.85
C LEU A 232 17.54 -6.80 -3.02
N ARG A 233 16.76 -7.68 -3.68
CA ARG A 233 15.98 -8.74 -3.01
C ARG A 233 16.86 -9.85 -2.52
N THR A 234 17.81 -10.28 -3.34
CA THR A 234 18.71 -11.42 -3.04
C THR A 234 19.68 -11.08 -1.91
N THR A 235 20.18 -9.84 -1.86
CA THR A 235 21.16 -9.41 -0.86
C THR A 235 20.53 -8.79 0.39
N ASN A 236 19.21 -8.84 0.52
CA ASN A 236 18.51 -8.23 1.64
C ASN A 236 18.89 -8.92 2.97
N ARG A 237 19.31 -8.14 3.98
CA ARG A 237 19.84 -8.66 5.26
C ARG A 237 18.83 -9.46 6.09
N SER A 238 17.55 -9.32 5.79
CA SER A 238 16.53 -10.12 6.46
C SER A 238 16.63 -11.60 6.06
N LEU A 239 17.08 -11.91 4.84
CA LEU A 239 17.23 -13.28 4.35
C LEU A 239 18.38 -14.00 5.07
N LYS A 240 18.19 -15.27 5.39
CA LYS A 240 19.15 -16.13 6.09
C LYS A 240 19.70 -17.23 5.21
N LYS A 241 18.94 -17.65 4.19
CA LYS A 241 19.31 -18.69 3.22
C LYS A 241 18.78 -18.36 1.82
N VAL A 242 19.32 -19.05 0.81
CA VAL A 242 18.95 -18.85 -0.60
C VAL A 242 17.47 -19.09 -0.83
N GLU A 243 16.87 -20.06 -0.14
CA GLU A 243 15.45 -20.41 -0.27
C GLU A 243 14.53 -19.29 0.18
N ASP A 244 14.97 -18.40 1.06
CA ASP A 244 14.17 -17.27 1.52
C ASP A 244 13.86 -16.29 0.38
N TYR A 245 14.68 -16.31 -0.69
CA TYR A 245 14.41 -15.57 -1.93
C TYR A 245 13.04 -15.92 -2.52
N PHE A 246 12.57 -17.16 -2.37
CA PHE A 246 11.30 -17.60 -2.93
C PHE A 246 10.11 -17.36 -1.99
N THR A 247 10.27 -16.55 -0.95
CA THR A 247 9.23 -16.28 0.05
C THR A 247 8.81 -14.80 0.01
N GLY A 248 7.69 -14.48 0.68
CA GLY A 248 7.25 -13.11 0.87
C GLY A 248 8.28 -12.21 1.57
N GLN A 249 9.26 -12.79 2.28
CA GLN A 249 10.31 -12.04 2.98
C GLN A 249 11.23 -11.29 2.02
N ALA A 250 11.59 -11.90 0.88
CA ALA A 250 12.39 -11.26 -0.17
C ALA A 250 11.55 -10.35 -1.07
N HIS A 251 10.23 -10.46 -1.02
CA HIS A 251 9.29 -9.78 -1.90
C HIS A 251 8.19 -9.02 -1.15
N PRO A 252 8.55 -8.22 -0.12
CA PRO A 252 7.56 -7.45 0.59
C PRO A 252 7.00 -6.35 -0.33
N SER A 253 5.80 -5.88 -0.03
CA SER A 253 5.21 -4.71 -0.70
C SER A 253 5.99 -3.44 -0.38
N VAL A 254 6.58 -3.39 0.82
CA VAL A 254 7.34 -2.27 1.34
C VAL A 254 8.65 -2.79 1.94
N PHE A 255 9.77 -2.20 1.54
CA PHE A 255 11.10 -2.56 2.02
C PHE A 255 11.50 -1.69 3.21
N GLU A 256 12.15 -2.31 4.19
CA GLU A 256 12.75 -1.59 5.31
C GLU A 256 14.20 -1.20 5.00
N GLY A 257 14.54 0.08 5.17
CA GLY A 257 15.88 0.60 4.88
C GLY A 257 16.99 -0.07 5.70
N ARG A 258 16.70 -0.53 6.93
CA ARG A 258 17.69 -1.24 7.77
C ARG A 258 18.17 -2.57 7.19
N HIS A 259 17.42 -3.15 6.25
CA HIS A 259 17.76 -4.42 5.62
C HIS A 259 18.50 -4.27 4.29
N VAL A 260 18.75 -3.05 3.83
CA VAL A 260 19.56 -2.80 2.63
C VAL A 260 21.02 -3.16 2.92
N ASP A 261 21.58 -4.03 2.10
CA ASP A 261 23.02 -4.35 2.12
C ASP A 261 23.72 -3.80 0.87
N ALA A 262 24.05 -2.50 0.90
CA ALA A 262 24.65 -1.83 -0.26
C ALA A 262 25.98 -2.46 -0.69
N LEU A 263 26.76 -3.03 0.24
CA LEU A 263 28.03 -3.68 -0.09
C LEU A 263 27.78 -4.97 -0.88
N ALA A 264 26.90 -5.85 -0.38
CA ALA A 264 26.56 -7.09 -1.07
C ALA A 264 25.90 -6.82 -2.43
N MET A 265 25.10 -5.75 -2.56
CA MET A 265 24.54 -5.34 -3.85
C MET A 265 25.64 -4.97 -4.87
N VAL A 266 26.62 -4.19 -4.44
CA VAL A 266 27.76 -3.75 -5.26
C VAL A 266 28.64 -4.94 -5.67
N GLU A 267 28.94 -5.84 -4.74
CA GLU A 267 29.73 -7.04 -5.01
C GLU A 267 29.02 -7.98 -5.99
N MET A 268 27.71 -8.20 -5.81
CA MET A 268 26.90 -9.03 -6.71
C MET A 268 26.80 -8.43 -8.12
N ALA A 269 26.67 -7.11 -8.24
CA ALA A 269 26.65 -6.41 -9.53
C ALA A 269 28.00 -6.52 -10.27
N HIS A 270 29.12 -6.36 -9.56
CA HIS A 270 30.46 -6.45 -10.15
C HIS A 270 30.84 -7.88 -10.54
N ALA A 271 30.44 -8.88 -9.75
CA ALA A 271 30.69 -10.28 -10.04
C ALA A 271 29.94 -10.80 -11.28
N MET A 272 28.88 -10.11 -11.71
CA MET A 272 28.06 -10.51 -12.84
C MET A 272 28.84 -10.43 -14.16
N THR A 273 28.83 -11.51 -14.93
CA THR A 273 29.25 -11.57 -16.33
C THR A 273 28.05 -11.59 -17.28
N VAL A 274 28.30 -11.45 -18.59
CA VAL A 274 27.24 -11.47 -19.62
C VAL A 274 26.46 -12.80 -19.59
N GLU A 275 27.15 -13.90 -19.30
CA GLU A 275 26.60 -15.27 -19.23
C GLU A 275 25.84 -15.57 -17.93
N THR A 276 25.89 -14.65 -16.96
CA THR A 276 25.16 -14.68 -15.66
C THR A 276 24.13 -13.56 -15.55
N ILE A 277 23.75 -12.92 -16.66
CA ILE A 277 22.61 -12.00 -16.62
C ILE A 277 21.35 -12.83 -16.31
N PRO A 278 20.56 -12.45 -15.28
CA PRO A 278 19.35 -13.19 -14.93
C PRO A 278 18.28 -13.08 -16.02
N PRO A 279 17.40 -14.09 -16.15
CA PRO A 279 16.28 -14.01 -17.07
C PRO A 279 15.24 -12.99 -16.58
N LEU A 280 14.27 -12.70 -17.43
CA LEU A 280 13.11 -11.85 -17.13
C LEU A 280 11.83 -12.68 -17.17
N ALA A 281 11.18 -12.83 -16.02
CA ALA A 281 9.87 -13.45 -15.97
C ALA A 281 8.81 -12.51 -16.55
N ALA A 282 8.00 -13.02 -17.47
CA ALA A 282 6.81 -12.37 -17.98
C ALA A 282 5.64 -13.36 -17.92
N ILE A 283 4.42 -12.87 -17.66
CA ILE A 283 3.21 -13.66 -17.52
C ILE A 283 2.05 -13.05 -18.31
N LYS A 284 1.12 -13.91 -18.75
CA LYS A 284 -0.14 -13.51 -19.37
C LYS A 284 -1.28 -14.43 -18.94
N VAL A 285 -2.50 -13.90 -18.95
CA VAL A 285 -3.72 -14.70 -18.78
C VAL A 285 -4.04 -15.46 -20.05
N LEU A 286 -4.23 -16.77 -19.95
CA LEU A 286 -4.78 -17.60 -21.02
C LEU A 286 -6.30 -17.78 -20.85
N GLU A 287 -6.74 -18.00 -19.62
CA GLU A 287 -8.14 -18.22 -19.26
C GLU A 287 -8.37 -17.70 -17.84
N GLU A 288 -9.51 -17.05 -17.57
CA GLU A 288 -9.90 -16.66 -16.20
C GLU A 288 -11.41 -16.58 -16.07
N ASP A 289 -11.91 -16.75 -14.84
CA ASP A 289 -13.30 -16.44 -14.52
C ASP A 289 -13.58 -14.96 -14.82
N ALA A 290 -14.69 -14.68 -15.51
CA ALA A 290 -15.07 -13.35 -15.98
C ALA A 290 -16.41 -12.89 -15.37
N PRO A 291 -16.44 -12.52 -14.08
CA PRO A 291 -17.67 -12.06 -13.44
C PRO A 291 -18.20 -10.79 -14.12
N ILE A 292 -19.53 -10.68 -14.19
CA ILE A 292 -20.26 -9.65 -14.91
C ILE A 292 -20.88 -8.65 -13.93
N ASN A 293 -20.62 -7.36 -14.11
CA ASN A 293 -21.26 -6.32 -13.31
C ASN A 293 -22.77 -6.30 -13.55
N GLY A 294 -23.55 -6.19 -12.48
CA GLY A 294 -25.01 -6.29 -12.47
C GLY A 294 -25.54 -7.70 -12.26
N LYS A 295 -24.70 -8.73 -12.41
CA LYS A 295 -25.05 -10.14 -12.22
C LYS A 295 -24.23 -10.77 -11.10
N ASP A 296 -22.92 -10.86 -11.30
CA ASP A 296 -22.02 -11.55 -10.38
C ASP A 296 -21.42 -10.59 -9.34
N PHE A 297 -21.40 -9.29 -9.61
CA PHE A 297 -21.08 -8.23 -8.64
C PHE A 297 -21.80 -6.94 -8.99
N PHE A 298 -21.75 -5.97 -8.08
CA PHE A 298 -22.49 -4.71 -8.21
C PHE A 298 -21.58 -3.52 -7.98
N ASP A 299 -21.42 -2.69 -9.00
CA ASP A 299 -20.63 -1.45 -8.95
C ASP A 299 -21.08 -0.51 -10.08
N LEU A 300 -20.48 0.68 -10.18
CA LEU A 300 -20.73 1.61 -11.27
C LEU A 300 -20.51 0.95 -12.65
N PRO A 301 -21.29 1.35 -13.68
CA PRO A 301 -21.14 0.81 -15.03
C PRO A 301 -19.69 0.89 -15.55
N GLY A 302 -19.25 -0.17 -16.22
CA GLY A 302 -17.90 -0.28 -16.77
C GLY A 302 -16.81 -0.74 -15.79
N ARG A 303 -17.12 -0.88 -14.49
CA ARG A 303 -16.19 -1.49 -13.52
C ARG A 303 -16.01 -2.99 -13.80
N THR A 304 -14.79 -3.46 -13.59
CA THR A 304 -14.39 -4.87 -13.73
C THR A 304 -13.55 -5.32 -12.53
N GLU A 305 -13.20 -6.61 -12.47
CA GLU A 305 -12.20 -7.13 -11.53
C GLU A 305 -10.75 -6.89 -11.99
N LYS A 306 -10.53 -6.44 -13.23
CA LYS A 306 -9.19 -6.23 -13.79
C LYS A 306 -8.64 -4.88 -13.39
N LEU A 307 -7.62 -4.89 -12.51
CA LEU A 307 -6.91 -3.68 -12.11
C LEU A 307 -5.72 -3.41 -13.03
N ALA A 308 -4.94 -4.45 -13.36
CA ALA A 308 -3.80 -4.37 -14.26
C ALA A 308 -3.59 -5.68 -15.01
N ASP A 309 -3.21 -5.58 -16.28
CA ASP A 309 -2.71 -6.65 -17.15
C ASP A 309 -1.46 -6.11 -17.87
N THR A 310 -0.31 -6.23 -17.22
CA THR A 310 1.02 -5.93 -17.79
C THR A 310 1.84 -7.22 -17.89
N ALA A 311 2.95 -7.21 -18.63
CA ALA A 311 3.75 -8.41 -18.85
C ALA A 311 4.38 -8.95 -17.56
N HIS A 312 4.60 -8.12 -16.54
CA HIS A 312 5.21 -8.55 -15.28
C HIS A 312 4.26 -8.49 -14.07
N VAL A 313 3.04 -7.96 -14.24
CA VAL A 313 2.04 -7.88 -13.17
C VAL A 313 0.63 -8.10 -13.72
N ILE A 314 -0.07 -9.10 -13.17
CA ILE A 314 -1.50 -9.31 -13.36
C ILE A 314 -2.17 -9.04 -12.01
N ALA A 315 -2.97 -7.98 -11.93
CA ALA A 315 -3.62 -7.56 -10.67
C ALA A 315 -5.14 -7.60 -10.78
N ARG A 316 -5.79 -8.16 -9.76
CA ARG A 316 -7.24 -8.34 -9.70
C ARG A 316 -7.82 -7.84 -8.39
N VAL A 317 -9.09 -7.42 -8.44
CA VAL A 317 -9.89 -7.06 -7.26
C VAL A 317 -11.10 -7.99 -7.21
N TRP A 318 -11.29 -8.67 -6.09
CA TRP A 318 -12.39 -9.60 -5.88
C TRP A 318 -13.68 -8.83 -5.57
N ARG A 319 -14.63 -8.84 -6.51
CA ARG A 319 -15.96 -8.25 -6.38
C ARG A 319 -17.06 -9.30 -6.47
N GLY A 320 -16.88 -10.25 -7.38
CA GLY A 320 -17.83 -11.30 -7.73
C GLY A 320 -18.20 -12.19 -6.56
N VAL A 321 -19.45 -12.67 -6.56
CA VAL A 321 -20.07 -13.47 -5.49
C VAL A 321 -19.40 -14.82 -5.26
N SER A 322 -18.86 -15.43 -6.31
CA SER A 322 -18.19 -16.74 -6.21
C SER A 322 -17.10 -16.71 -5.14
N ASP A 323 -17.07 -17.76 -4.33
CA ASP A 323 -16.09 -18.00 -3.26
C ASP A 323 -14.72 -18.38 -3.80
N LYS A 324 -14.63 -18.71 -5.09
CA LYS A 324 -13.41 -19.11 -5.79
C LYS A 324 -13.18 -18.30 -7.06
N ARG A 325 -11.91 -18.20 -7.43
CA ARG A 325 -11.44 -17.72 -8.73
C ARG A 325 -10.49 -18.74 -9.33
N ARG A 326 -10.70 -19.07 -10.59
CA ARG A 326 -9.80 -19.87 -11.39
C ARG A 326 -9.16 -19.01 -12.47
N VAL A 327 -7.86 -19.18 -12.66
CA VAL A 327 -7.09 -18.59 -13.75
C VAL A 327 -6.09 -19.61 -14.28
N ILE A 328 -5.82 -19.57 -15.58
CA ILE A 328 -4.65 -20.17 -16.20
C ILE A 328 -3.72 -19.06 -16.66
N LEU A 329 -2.49 -19.10 -16.17
CA LEU A 329 -1.42 -18.19 -16.55
C LEU A 329 -0.35 -18.91 -17.35
N SER A 330 0.27 -18.20 -18.30
CA SER A 330 1.44 -18.65 -19.05
C SER A 330 2.61 -17.72 -18.80
N ALA A 331 3.79 -18.30 -18.60
CA ALA A 331 5.07 -17.60 -18.51
C ALA A 331 5.91 -17.70 -19.79
N ALA A 332 5.31 -18.15 -20.90
CA ALA A 332 6.01 -18.44 -22.16
C ALA A 332 6.69 -17.23 -22.81
N ASP A 333 6.24 -16.02 -22.49
CA ASP A 333 6.82 -14.77 -23.03
C ASP A 333 8.03 -14.28 -22.21
N SER A 334 8.51 -15.09 -21.24
CA SER A 334 9.72 -14.81 -20.48
C SER A 334 10.98 -14.90 -21.35
N GLU A 335 11.98 -14.07 -21.04
CA GLU A 335 13.15 -13.89 -21.89
C GLU A 335 14.45 -14.23 -21.13
N ASP A 336 15.39 -14.89 -21.82
CA ASP A 336 16.79 -15.02 -21.39
C ASP A 336 17.71 -14.41 -22.44
N VAL A 337 18.58 -13.49 -22.03
CA VAL A 337 19.48 -12.79 -22.97
C VAL A 337 20.50 -13.72 -23.64
N ASN A 338 20.75 -14.88 -23.03
CA ASN A 338 21.66 -15.91 -23.52
C ASN A 338 20.89 -17.07 -24.19
N ALA A 339 19.58 -16.91 -24.43
CA ALA A 339 18.68 -17.88 -25.04
C ALA A 339 18.70 -19.27 -24.37
N LYS A 340 18.97 -19.32 -23.06
CA LYS A 340 18.92 -20.57 -22.30
C LYS A 340 17.48 -21.06 -22.11
N PRO A 341 17.24 -22.38 -22.09
CA PRO A 341 15.94 -22.93 -21.72
C PRO A 341 15.50 -22.44 -20.34
N LEU A 342 14.23 -22.07 -20.20
CA LEU A 342 13.66 -21.59 -18.95
C LEU A 342 12.80 -22.66 -18.28
N SER A 343 12.91 -22.71 -16.96
CA SER A 343 11.95 -23.38 -16.08
C SER A 343 11.35 -22.36 -15.11
N PHE A 344 10.20 -22.69 -14.53
CA PHE A 344 9.41 -21.73 -13.77
C PHE A 344 9.03 -22.27 -12.39
N ARG A 345 9.12 -21.38 -11.40
CA ARG A 345 8.61 -21.62 -10.05
C ARG A 345 7.45 -20.67 -9.77
N TRP A 346 6.33 -21.24 -9.38
CA TRP A 346 5.12 -20.52 -8.99
C TRP A 346 4.96 -20.64 -7.48
N VAL A 347 5.00 -19.51 -6.75
CA VAL A 347 5.07 -19.52 -5.29
C VAL A 347 4.08 -18.55 -4.68
N VAL A 348 3.42 -18.94 -3.60
CA VAL A 348 2.63 -18.02 -2.77
C VAL A 348 3.59 -17.18 -1.94
N LEU A 349 3.59 -15.87 -2.17
CA LEU A 349 4.41 -14.89 -1.44
C LEU A 349 3.63 -14.24 -0.30
N ARG A 350 2.31 -14.10 -0.47
CA ARG A 350 1.37 -13.60 0.54
C ARG A 350 0.02 -14.28 0.32
N GLY A 351 -0.63 -14.76 1.38
CA GLY A 351 -1.81 -15.60 1.20
C GLY A 351 -2.01 -16.54 2.37
N GLU A 352 -3.22 -17.05 2.55
CA GLU A 352 -3.38 -18.29 3.31
C GLU A 352 -3.17 -19.45 2.33
N GLU A 353 -2.02 -20.12 2.40
CA GLU A 353 -1.63 -21.17 1.43
C GLU A 353 -2.69 -22.27 1.27
N LYS A 354 -3.38 -22.64 2.35
CA LYS A 354 -4.44 -23.66 2.33
C LYS A 354 -5.65 -23.29 1.45
N ARG A 355 -5.81 -22.00 1.14
CA ARG A 355 -6.88 -21.46 0.27
C ARG A 355 -6.41 -21.21 -1.16
N ILE A 356 -5.19 -21.59 -1.50
CA ILE A 356 -4.58 -21.35 -2.81
C ILE A 356 -4.05 -22.68 -3.34
N GLN A 357 -4.54 -23.06 -4.52
CA GLN A 357 -4.04 -24.23 -5.24
C GLN A 357 -3.34 -23.77 -6.51
N ILE A 358 -2.06 -24.15 -6.66
CA ILE A 358 -1.27 -23.90 -7.86
C ILE A 358 -0.94 -25.25 -8.49
N LYS A 359 -1.33 -25.45 -9.76
CA LYS A 359 -1.04 -26.65 -10.55
C LYS A 359 -0.18 -26.25 -11.75
N PRO A 360 1.16 -26.29 -11.63
CA PRO A 360 2.04 -26.04 -12.76
C PRO A 360 1.86 -27.09 -13.88
N ARG A 361 2.07 -26.69 -15.14
CA ARG A 361 1.79 -27.44 -16.36
C ARG A 361 2.83 -27.16 -17.43
N GLY A 362 2.95 -28.11 -18.36
CA GLY A 362 3.83 -28.02 -19.53
C GLY A 362 5.33 -28.22 -19.18
N PRO A 363 6.18 -28.30 -20.20
CA PRO A 363 7.63 -28.41 -20.02
C PRO A 363 8.18 -27.24 -19.19
N GLY A 364 9.03 -27.54 -18.21
CA GLY A 364 9.62 -26.53 -17.34
C GLY A 364 8.60 -25.76 -16.49
N ASN A 365 7.36 -26.24 -16.34
CA ASN A 365 6.28 -25.54 -15.62
C ASN A 365 5.88 -24.19 -16.21
N VAL A 366 5.98 -24.02 -17.53
CA VAL A 366 5.70 -22.76 -18.23
C VAL A 366 4.28 -22.21 -18.03
N GLU A 367 3.32 -23.04 -17.67
CA GLU A 367 1.96 -22.61 -17.33
C GLU A 367 1.58 -23.03 -15.91
N ALA A 368 0.57 -22.39 -15.34
CA ALA A 368 -0.07 -22.86 -14.12
C ALA A 368 -1.56 -22.57 -14.12
N GLU A 369 -2.36 -23.55 -13.70
CA GLU A 369 -3.72 -23.30 -13.25
C GLU A 369 -3.71 -22.96 -11.77
N ILE A 370 -4.28 -21.81 -11.43
CA ILE A 370 -4.33 -21.29 -10.08
C ILE A 370 -5.81 -21.17 -9.70
N THR A 371 -6.16 -21.79 -8.57
CA THR A 371 -7.47 -21.62 -7.93
C THR A 371 -7.26 -20.95 -6.58
N ILE A 372 -7.98 -19.86 -6.37
CA ILE A 372 -7.91 -19.06 -5.15
C ILE A 372 -9.29 -19.08 -4.51
N SER A 373 -9.39 -19.23 -3.20
CA SER A 373 -10.62 -18.95 -2.43
C SER A 373 -10.60 -17.55 -1.83
N TYR A 374 -11.76 -16.97 -1.55
CA TYR A 374 -11.85 -15.62 -0.96
C TYR A 374 -11.05 -15.49 0.34
N HIS A 375 -10.44 -14.32 0.52
CA HIS A 375 -9.51 -14.03 1.61
C HIS A 375 -9.93 -12.77 2.37
N ALA A 376 -10.49 -12.95 3.56
CA ALA A 376 -10.70 -11.84 4.48
C ALA A 376 -9.35 -11.24 4.93
N ARG A 377 -9.41 -10.01 5.42
CA ARG A 377 -8.26 -9.32 5.99
C ARG A 377 -7.73 -10.05 7.21
N ARG A 378 -6.40 -10.17 7.27
CA ARG A 378 -5.68 -10.96 8.29
C ARG A 378 -4.23 -10.48 8.42
N PRO A 379 -3.53 -10.84 9.51
CA PRO A 379 -2.09 -10.67 9.62
C PRO A 379 -1.34 -11.25 8.41
N ILE A 380 -0.32 -10.53 7.91
CA ILE A 380 0.48 -10.99 6.75
C ILE A 380 1.33 -12.24 7.07
N THR A 381 1.65 -12.43 8.35
CA THR A 381 2.19 -13.65 8.96
C THR A 381 1.54 -13.81 10.34
N PRO A 382 1.51 -15.00 10.96
CA PRO A 382 0.75 -15.26 12.20
C PRO A 382 1.00 -14.24 13.34
N ASP A 383 2.22 -13.73 13.47
CA ASP A 383 2.61 -12.80 14.54
C ASP A 383 2.75 -11.34 14.06
N SER A 384 2.37 -11.04 12.82
CA SER A 384 2.50 -9.67 12.29
C SER A 384 1.41 -8.75 12.82
N SER A 385 1.80 -7.55 13.23
CA SER A 385 0.84 -6.45 13.45
C SER A 385 0.34 -5.82 12.14
N MET A 386 0.95 -6.17 11.01
CA MET A 386 0.53 -5.73 9.69
C MET A 386 -0.54 -6.67 9.14
N GLU A 387 -1.67 -6.09 8.73
CA GLU A 387 -2.78 -6.84 8.14
C GLU A 387 -3.00 -6.50 6.67
N SER A 388 -3.32 -7.53 5.88
CA SER A 388 -3.67 -7.41 4.47
C SER A 388 -4.79 -8.39 4.11
N ASN A 389 -5.60 -8.02 3.12
CA ASN A 389 -6.55 -8.87 2.42
C ASN A 389 -6.10 -9.18 0.98
N ARG A 390 -4.82 -8.92 0.68
CA ARG A 390 -4.20 -9.23 -0.60
C ARG A 390 -3.52 -10.60 -0.61
N ILE A 391 -3.45 -11.17 -1.80
CA ILE A 391 -2.71 -12.38 -2.15
C ILE A 391 -1.67 -11.98 -3.18
N ASP A 392 -0.44 -12.45 -2.99
CA ASP A 392 0.65 -12.28 -3.95
C ASP A 392 1.19 -13.66 -4.33
N ILE A 393 1.19 -13.97 -5.63
CA ILE A 393 1.83 -15.15 -6.21
C ILE A 393 2.99 -14.68 -7.08
N GLY A 394 4.20 -15.15 -6.77
CA GLY A 394 5.42 -14.87 -7.53
C GLY A 394 5.69 -15.93 -8.57
N VAL A 395 6.11 -15.50 -9.76
CA VAL A 395 6.51 -16.37 -10.88
C VAL A 395 7.95 -16.07 -11.23
N PHE A 396 8.83 -17.05 -11.02
CA PHE A 396 10.27 -16.92 -11.18
C PHE A 396 10.71 -17.71 -12.41
N ALA A 397 11.41 -17.06 -13.33
CA ALA A 397 12.09 -17.74 -14.42
C ALA A 397 13.50 -18.15 -13.96
N ASP A 398 13.89 -19.39 -14.26
CA ASP A 398 15.18 -19.97 -13.92
C ASP A 398 15.81 -20.54 -15.19
N ASN A 399 17.01 -20.04 -15.52
CA ASN A 399 17.78 -20.46 -16.70
C ASN A 399 18.82 -21.55 -16.40
N GLY A 400 18.73 -22.19 -15.22
CA GLY A 400 19.67 -23.18 -14.70
C GLY A 400 20.94 -22.60 -14.07
N ARG A 401 21.13 -21.28 -14.12
CA ARG A 401 22.27 -20.57 -13.55
C ARG A 401 21.84 -19.42 -12.64
N GLU A 402 20.84 -18.67 -13.07
CA GLU A 402 20.33 -17.47 -12.42
C GLU A 402 18.81 -17.47 -12.45
N VAL A 403 18.23 -16.82 -11.44
CA VAL A 403 16.78 -16.69 -11.25
C VAL A 403 16.37 -15.24 -11.43
N SER A 404 15.26 -15.00 -12.11
CA SER A 404 14.72 -13.67 -12.34
C SER A 404 14.22 -13.00 -11.04
N THR A 405 14.07 -11.67 -11.08
CA THR A 405 13.04 -11.01 -10.24
C THR A 405 11.67 -11.61 -10.59
N PRO A 406 10.75 -11.83 -9.64
CA PRO A 406 9.46 -12.42 -9.97
C PRO A 406 8.58 -11.47 -10.77
N ALA A 407 7.79 -12.06 -11.68
CA ALA A 407 6.52 -11.48 -12.08
C ALA A 407 5.45 -11.76 -11.01
N PHE A 408 4.42 -10.92 -10.90
CA PHE A 408 3.42 -11.01 -9.84
C PHE A 408 2.02 -11.24 -10.40
N PHE A 409 1.32 -12.21 -9.82
CA PHE A 409 -0.12 -12.33 -9.93
C PHE A 409 -0.75 -12.03 -8.57
N THR A 410 -1.63 -11.04 -8.51
CA THR A 410 -2.22 -10.55 -7.25
C THR A 410 -3.73 -10.49 -7.27
N TYR A 411 -4.33 -10.75 -6.11
CA TYR A 411 -5.76 -10.60 -5.86
C TYR A 411 -5.98 -9.82 -4.57
N LEU A 412 -6.75 -8.74 -4.63
CA LEU A 412 -7.20 -7.99 -3.46
C LEU A 412 -8.67 -8.30 -3.19
N SER A 413 -9.00 -8.78 -1.99
CA SER A 413 -10.40 -8.83 -1.54
C SER A 413 -10.82 -7.48 -0.94
N LEU A 414 -12.11 -7.15 -0.96
CA LEU A 414 -12.61 -5.89 -0.40
C LEU A 414 -12.83 -6.02 1.11
N ASP A 415 -12.28 -5.09 1.90
CA ASP A 415 -12.35 -5.15 3.37
C ASP A 415 -13.74 -4.82 3.93
N ASP A 416 -14.56 -4.12 3.14
CA ASP A 416 -15.94 -3.76 3.47
C ASP A 416 -16.95 -4.86 3.16
N GLU A 417 -16.49 -6.08 2.92
CA GLU A 417 -17.33 -7.25 2.67
C GLU A 417 -17.12 -8.33 3.74
N GLU A 418 -18.21 -8.79 4.34
CA GLU A 418 -18.23 -10.00 5.15
C GLU A 418 -19.00 -11.09 4.39
N ARG A 419 -18.37 -12.25 4.21
CA ARG A 419 -18.87 -13.32 3.33
C ARG A 419 -19.07 -14.63 4.07
N THR A 420 -20.18 -15.28 3.78
CA THR A 420 -20.49 -16.68 4.09
C THR A 420 -20.97 -17.38 2.79
N PRO A 421 -21.08 -18.71 2.73
CA PRO A 421 -21.31 -19.43 1.47
C PRO A 421 -22.50 -18.94 0.63
N ASN A 422 -23.53 -18.36 1.25
CA ASN A 422 -24.73 -17.88 0.58
C ASN A 422 -25.11 -16.44 0.98
N ARG A 423 -24.21 -15.69 1.60
CA ARG A 423 -24.54 -14.33 2.04
C ARG A 423 -23.33 -13.41 2.03
N ILE A 424 -23.54 -12.19 1.54
CA ILE A 424 -22.55 -11.11 1.55
C ILE A 424 -23.15 -9.90 2.25
N ILE A 425 -22.48 -9.41 3.28
CA ILE A 425 -22.79 -8.16 3.95
C ILE A 425 -21.84 -7.11 3.39
N TYR A 426 -22.39 -6.10 2.72
CA TYR A 426 -21.61 -4.97 2.22
C TYR A 426 -21.60 -3.81 3.22
N GLY A 427 -20.50 -3.07 3.26
CA GLY A 427 -20.30 -2.02 4.26
C GLY A 427 -19.97 -2.61 5.64
N ALA A 428 -19.30 -3.76 5.65
CA ALA A 428 -18.82 -4.39 6.87
C ALA A 428 -17.97 -3.41 7.70
N ALA A 429 -18.03 -3.57 9.01
CA ALA A 429 -17.38 -2.68 9.95
C ALA A 429 -16.58 -3.50 10.96
N THR A 430 -15.48 -2.92 11.43
CA THR A 430 -14.72 -3.48 12.54
C THR A 430 -15.21 -2.82 13.83
N THR A 431 -15.58 -3.66 14.79
CA THR A 431 -15.89 -3.23 16.16
C THR A 431 -14.66 -3.43 17.04
N GLU A 432 -14.19 -2.35 17.64
CA GLU A 432 -13.13 -2.38 18.65
C GLU A 432 -13.69 -2.04 20.03
N VAL A 433 -12.96 -2.49 21.05
CA VAL A 433 -13.20 -2.09 22.43
C VAL A 433 -12.03 -1.26 22.92
N LYS A 434 -12.29 0.00 23.24
CA LYS A 434 -11.31 0.91 23.83
C LYS A 434 -11.45 0.89 25.36
N ILE A 435 -10.35 0.65 26.05
CA ILE A 435 -10.29 0.79 27.51
C ILE A 435 -10.15 2.28 27.87
N LEU A 436 -11.13 2.80 28.62
CA LEU A 436 -11.17 4.18 29.11
C LEU A 436 -10.56 4.30 30.50
N ASP A 437 -10.77 3.29 31.35
CA ASP A 437 -10.30 3.24 32.73
C ASP A 437 -9.85 1.81 33.05
N TRP A 438 -8.53 1.63 33.16
CA TRP A 438 -7.90 0.33 33.39
C TRP A 438 -8.32 -0.29 34.73
N PRO A 439 -8.26 0.43 35.88
CA PRO A 439 -8.77 -0.07 37.17
C PRO A 439 -10.20 -0.57 37.13
N LYS A 440 -11.13 0.21 36.56
CA LYS A 440 -12.54 -0.18 36.45
C LYS A 440 -12.71 -1.38 35.52
N THR A 441 -11.94 -1.43 34.44
CA THR A 441 -11.95 -2.57 33.51
C THR A 441 -11.53 -3.86 34.20
N PHE A 442 -10.44 -3.84 34.98
CA PHE A 442 -10.00 -5.02 35.72
C PHE A 442 -10.93 -5.37 36.89
N SER A 443 -11.55 -4.39 37.53
CA SER A 443 -12.61 -4.63 38.53
C SER A 443 -13.81 -5.35 37.89
N ALA A 444 -14.22 -4.95 36.70
CA ALA A 444 -15.30 -5.61 35.96
C ALA A 444 -14.91 -7.02 35.50
N LEU A 445 -13.67 -7.22 35.01
CA LEU A 445 -13.15 -8.56 34.68
C LEU A 445 -13.10 -9.47 35.89
N SER A 446 -12.68 -8.94 37.05
CA SER A 446 -12.64 -9.67 38.31
C SER A 446 -14.04 -10.13 38.73
N ALA A 447 -15.04 -9.25 38.64
CA ALA A 447 -16.43 -9.58 38.94
C ALA A 447 -17.00 -10.71 38.05
N MET A 448 -16.41 -10.95 36.88
CA MET A 448 -16.75 -12.01 35.94
C MET A 448 -15.84 -13.26 36.04
N SER A 449 -14.90 -13.28 36.97
CA SER A 449 -13.91 -14.36 37.14
C SER A 449 -14.04 -15.05 38.50
N GLU A 450 -13.42 -16.21 38.65
CA GLU A 450 -13.43 -17.00 39.89
C GLU A 450 -12.02 -17.48 40.27
N GLY A 451 -11.85 -17.95 41.52
CA GLY A 451 -10.60 -18.53 42.01
C GLY A 451 -9.38 -17.61 41.92
N ALA A 452 -8.20 -18.19 41.67
CA ALA A 452 -6.91 -17.48 41.63
C ALA A 452 -6.86 -16.35 40.57
N GLN A 453 -7.65 -16.50 39.51
CA GLN A 453 -7.78 -15.49 38.45
C GLN A 453 -8.47 -14.24 38.98
N LYS A 454 -9.56 -14.39 39.74
CA LYS A 454 -10.28 -13.28 40.38
C LYS A 454 -9.37 -12.52 41.34
N GLU A 455 -8.70 -13.21 42.24
CA GLU A 455 -7.79 -12.60 43.23
C GLU A 455 -6.68 -11.79 42.55
N THR A 456 -6.11 -12.34 41.46
CA THR A 456 -5.09 -11.64 40.67
C THR A 456 -5.65 -10.40 39.98
N LEU A 457 -6.86 -10.45 39.43
CA LEU A 457 -7.51 -9.31 38.77
C LEU A 457 -7.88 -8.21 39.78
N ASP A 458 -8.34 -8.56 40.98
CA ASP A 458 -8.59 -7.60 42.06
C ASP A 458 -7.31 -6.87 42.49
N GLN A 459 -6.21 -7.62 42.63
CA GLN A 459 -4.91 -7.04 42.97
C GLN A 459 -4.41 -6.10 41.88
N VAL A 460 -4.52 -6.51 40.60
CA VAL A 460 -4.16 -5.68 39.45
C VAL A 460 -5.01 -4.42 39.40
N ALA A 461 -6.33 -4.51 39.58
CA ALA A 461 -7.22 -3.35 39.61
C ALA A 461 -6.81 -2.34 40.70
N THR A 462 -6.51 -2.84 41.90
CA THR A 462 -6.06 -2.03 43.04
C THR A 462 -4.71 -1.34 42.77
N ASN A 463 -3.73 -2.08 42.24
CA ASN A 463 -2.42 -1.54 41.91
C ASN A 463 -2.51 -0.46 40.82
N LEU A 464 -3.31 -0.71 39.78
CA LEU A 464 -3.54 0.24 38.71
C LEU A 464 -4.25 1.49 39.20
N ALA A 465 -5.21 1.39 40.13
CA ALA A 465 -5.87 2.55 40.71
C ALA A 465 -4.85 3.47 41.41
N ARG A 466 -3.96 2.87 42.22
CA ARG A 466 -2.87 3.59 42.90
C ARG A 466 -1.88 4.20 41.91
N ALA A 467 -1.44 3.45 40.90
CA ALA A 467 -0.50 3.93 39.90
C ALA A 467 -1.11 5.07 39.05
N GLN A 468 -2.39 4.96 38.70
CA GLN A 468 -3.13 6.00 37.98
C GLN A 468 -3.25 7.28 38.81
N GLU A 469 -3.54 7.17 40.10
CA GLU A 469 -3.58 8.32 41.01
C GLU A 469 -2.23 9.04 41.06
N LEU A 470 -1.12 8.30 41.24
CA LEU A 470 0.24 8.88 41.23
C LEU A 470 0.56 9.57 39.91
N LEU A 471 0.14 9.00 38.78
CA LEU A 471 0.30 9.59 37.46
C LEU A 471 -0.49 10.89 37.30
N VAL A 472 -1.74 10.94 37.78
CA VAL A 472 -2.57 12.15 37.77
C VAL A 472 -1.96 13.24 38.66
N GLN A 473 -1.48 12.88 39.85
CA GLN A 473 -0.80 13.80 40.76
C GLN A 473 0.48 14.37 40.11
N ALA A 474 1.31 13.51 39.49
CA ALA A 474 2.52 13.95 38.80
C ALA A 474 2.22 14.88 37.61
N LYS A 475 1.21 14.56 36.80
CA LYS A 475 0.77 15.41 35.66
C LYS A 475 0.27 16.76 36.14
N THR A 476 -0.55 16.78 37.19
CA THR A 476 -1.04 18.03 37.80
C THR A 476 0.11 18.88 38.34
N ALA A 477 1.07 18.26 39.02
CA ALA A 477 2.25 18.95 39.56
C ALA A 477 3.17 19.55 38.48
N ARG A 478 3.10 19.08 37.23
CA ARG A 478 3.89 19.61 36.10
C ARG A 478 3.33 20.90 35.50
N ILE A 479 2.03 21.16 35.67
CA ILE A 479 1.33 22.30 35.03
C ILE A 479 1.98 23.64 35.39
N GLU A 480 2.22 23.89 36.68
CA GLU A 480 2.80 25.17 37.12
C GLU A 480 4.27 25.36 36.68
N PRO A 481 5.18 24.37 36.85
CA PRO A 481 6.52 24.43 36.27
C PRO A 481 6.54 24.69 34.75
N GLU A 482 5.61 24.08 34.00
CA GLU A 482 5.49 24.29 32.56
C GLU A 482 5.08 25.73 32.21
N LYS A 483 4.08 26.28 32.92
CA LYS A 483 3.71 27.70 32.76
C LYS A 483 4.89 28.62 33.06
N LYS A 484 5.62 28.39 34.17
CA LYS A 484 6.81 29.18 34.51
C LYS A 484 7.88 29.11 33.43
N ARG A 485 8.17 27.92 32.91
CA ARG A 485 9.13 27.72 31.83
C ARG A 485 8.74 28.49 30.57
N ASN A 486 7.47 28.44 30.19
CA ASN A 486 6.99 29.14 29.00
C ASN A 486 7.04 30.67 29.18
N ALA A 487 6.69 31.17 30.37
CA ALA A 487 6.78 32.59 30.70
C ALA A 487 8.23 33.09 30.73
N ALA A 488 9.15 32.35 31.36
CA ALA A 488 10.58 32.68 31.37
C ALA A 488 11.17 32.65 29.95
N GLY A 489 10.69 31.75 29.08
CA GLY A 489 11.15 31.64 27.70
C GLY A 489 10.73 32.86 26.87
N ALA A 490 9.51 33.35 27.08
CA ALA A 490 9.01 34.58 26.47
C ALA A 490 9.81 35.80 26.95
N SER A 491 10.08 35.91 28.26
CA SER A 491 10.90 36.99 28.83
C SER A 491 12.32 36.98 28.28
N ARG A 492 12.95 35.80 28.14
CA ARG A 492 14.28 35.65 27.55
C ARG A 492 14.29 36.07 26.08
N ALA A 493 13.29 35.68 25.30
CA ALA A 493 13.17 36.08 23.90
C ALA A 493 13.02 37.60 23.75
N ALA A 494 12.22 38.23 24.61
CA ALA A 494 12.05 39.68 24.64
C ALA A 494 13.36 40.41 25.02
N ALA A 495 14.06 39.94 26.06
CA ALA A 495 15.33 40.52 26.50
C ALA A 495 16.44 40.34 25.46
N ALA A 496 16.50 39.18 24.79
CA ALA A 496 17.45 38.93 23.70
C ALA A 496 17.20 39.84 22.50
N LYS A 497 15.94 40.15 22.18
CA LYS A 497 15.59 41.11 21.14
C LYS A 497 16.08 42.53 21.47
N LYS A 498 15.81 43.01 22.69
CA LYS A 498 16.32 44.32 23.16
C LYS A 498 17.85 44.40 23.09
N LEU A 499 18.56 43.36 23.52
CA LEU A 499 20.02 43.31 23.45
C LEU A 499 20.54 43.28 22.02
N LYS A 500 19.83 42.63 21.09
CA LYS A 500 20.16 42.65 19.67
C LYS A 500 19.98 44.04 19.06
N ASP A 501 18.93 44.75 19.45
CA ASP A 501 18.62 46.10 18.95
C ASP A 501 19.59 47.15 19.50
N ASN A 502 20.10 46.98 20.73
CA ASN A 502 21.08 47.85 21.38
C ASN A 502 22.20 47.05 22.10
N PRO A 503 23.25 46.61 21.38
CA PRO A 503 24.26 45.70 21.93
C PRO A 503 25.20 46.32 22.96
N ASP A 504 25.25 47.65 23.08
CA ASP A 504 26.10 48.36 24.05
C ASP A 504 25.37 48.84 25.30
N ASP A 505 24.04 48.67 25.36
CA ASP A 505 23.23 49.06 26.52
C ASP A 505 23.47 48.10 27.70
N ALA A 506 24.07 48.62 28.77
CA ALA A 506 24.35 47.87 30.00
C ALA A 506 23.07 47.30 30.66
N THR A 507 21.94 48.00 30.51
CA THR A 507 20.63 47.57 31.04
C THR A 507 20.12 46.39 30.24
N ALA A 508 20.19 46.44 28.91
CA ALA A 508 19.78 45.33 28.04
C ALA A 508 20.65 44.07 28.27
N LYS A 509 21.96 44.23 28.52
CA LYS A 509 22.85 43.12 28.91
C LYS A 509 22.44 42.49 30.24
N ALA A 510 22.13 43.31 31.25
CA ALA A 510 21.69 42.83 32.56
C ALA A 510 20.33 42.11 32.50
N GLU A 511 19.34 42.67 31.77
CA GLU A 511 18.03 42.06 31.56
C GLU A 511 18.15 40.70 30.86
N ALA A 512 18.98 40.60 29.82
CA ALA A 512 19.21 39.34 29.10
C ALA A 512 19.88 38.27 29.98
N ALA A 513 20.88 38.66 30.78
CA ALA A 513 21.53 37.75 31.72
C ALA A 513 20.56 37.25 32.81
N GLN A 514 19.73 38.14 33.37
CA GLN A 514 18.74 37.78 34.37
C GLN A 514 17.65 36.87 33.80
N ALA A 515 17.13 37.18 32.61
CA ALA A 515 16.14 36.34 31.94
C ALA A 515 16.69 34.96 31.58
N GLN A 516 18.00 34.84 31.28
CA GLN A 516 18.66 33.56 31.08
C GLN A 516 18.75 32.74 32.37
N VAL A 517 19.07 33.35 33.52
CA VAL A 517 19.10 32.68 34.83
C VAL A 517 17.71 32.19 35.22
N GLU A 518 16.67 33.02 35.07
CA GLU A 518 15.29 32.64 35.36
C GLU A 518 14.80 31.51 34.44
N GLN A 519 15.16 31.54 33.15
CA GLN A 519 14.88 30.43 32.24
C GLN A 519 15.54 29.13 32.68
N MET A 520 16.83 29.16 33.06
CA MET A 520 17.54 27.98 33.54
C MET A 520 16.90 27.39 34.80
N LYS A 521 16.45 28.24 35.72
CA LYS A 521 15.73 27.82 36.93
C LYS A 521 14.39 27.16 36.59
N ALA A 522 13.61 27.77 35.71
CA ALA A 522 12.32 27.24 35.28
C ALA A 522 12.47 25.92 34.49
N ASP A 523 13.51 25.80 33.66
CA ASP A 523 13.84 24.56 32.95
C ASP A 523 14.19 23.43 33.92
N LYS A 524 14.93 23.73 35.00
CA LYS A 524 15.26 22.75 36.04
C LYS A 524 14.01 22.29 36.80
N GLU A 525 13.15 23.22 37.20
CA GLU A 525 11.87 22.91 37.88
C GLU A 525 10.96 22.06 36.97
N TYR A 526 10.83 22.43 35.70
CA TYR A 526 10.07 21.65 34.72
C TYR A 526 10.63 20.25 34.54
N LYS A 527 11.95 20.12 34.37
CA LYS A 527 12.60 18.82 34.18
C LYS A 527 12.33 17.88 35.35
N GLN A 528 12.43 18.36 36.58
CA GLN A 528 12.11 17.56 37.77
C GLN A 528 10.65 17.10 37.79
N ALA A 529 9.71 17.96 37.41
CA ALA A 529 8.29 17.59 37.34
C ALA A 529 8.01 16.61 36.20
N ASP A 530 8.65 16.79 35.05
CA ASP A 530 8.54 15.89 33.90
C ASP A 530 9.13 14.50 34.19
N ASP A 531 10.26 14.43 34.90
CA ASP A 531 10.86 13.16 35.33
C ASP A 531 9.92 12.40 36.29
N ARG A 532 9.19 13.09 37.18
CA ARG A 532 8.15 12.46 38.02
C ARG A 532 7.01 11.87 37.20
N VAL A 533 6.57 12.56 36.14
CA VAL A 533 5.56 12.04 35.22
C VAL A 533 6.07 10.78 34.52
N LYS A 534 7.32 10.76 34.05
CA LYS A 534 7.93 9.58 33.42
C LYS A 534 8.01 8.39 34.37
N VAL A 535 8.43 8.62 35.62
CA VAL A 535 8.50 7.56 36.64
C VAL A 535 7.10 7.01 36.95
N ALA A 536 6.10 7.88 37.14
CA ALA A 536 4.73 7.44 37.40
C ALA A 536 4.12 6.69 36.21
N GLN A 537 4.38 7.15 34.98
CA GLN A 537 3.94 6.49 33.76
C GLN A 537 4.57 5.11 33.63
N LYS A 538 5.88 5.00 33.84
CA LYS A 538 6.59 3.71 33.85
C LYS A 538 6.00 2.76 34.89
N GLY A 539 5.72 3.23 36.11
CA GLY A 539 5.11 2.38 37.15
C GLY A 539 3.71 1.88 36.76
N PHE A 540 2.92 2.71 36.07
CA PHE A 540 1.62 2.31 35.54
C PHE A 540 1.76 1.27 34.40
N ASP A 541 2.70 1.47 33.49
CA ASP A 541 2.97 0.54 32.39
C ASP A 541 3.56 -0.78 32.88
N ASP A 542 4.46 -0.75 33.86
CA ASP A 542 5.04 -1.95 34.49
C ASP A 542 3.92 -2.84 35.10
N GLU A 543 2.90 -2.25 35.72
CA GLU A 543 1.74 -3.00 36.24
C GLU A 543 0.91 -3.64 35.12
N LEU A 544 0.80 -2.98 33.96
CA LEU A 544 0.07 -3.50 32.80
C LEU A 544 0.84 -4.57 32.03
N ASP A 545 2.17 -4.49 32.00
CA ASP A 545 3.02 -5.31 31.13
C ASP A 545 3.73 -6.46 31.87
N THR A 546 3.74 -6.47 33.22
CA THR A 546 4.31 -7.58 33.99
C THR A 546 3.42 -8.82 33.91
N LYS A 547 3.99 -9.93 33.44
CA LYS A 547 3.30 -11.23 33.36
C LYS A 547 2.83 -11.68 34.75
N ARG A 548 1.59 -12.18 34.83
CA ARG A 548 1.01 -12.79 36.04
C ARG A 548 0.69 -14.25 35.74
N ASP A 549 1.18 -15.17 36.57
CA ASP A 549 1.02 -16.61 36.33
C ASP A 549 -0.45 -17.03 36.24
N ALA A 550 -1.30 -16.51 37.12
CA ALA A 550 -2.74 -16.80 37.12
C ALA A 550 -3.48 -16.30 35.87
N LEU A 551 -2.91 -15.35 35.12
CA LEU A 551 -3.45 -14.86 33.84
C LEU A 551 -2.78 -15.52 32.63
N SER A 552 -1.68 -16.25 32.85
CA SER A 552 -0.75 -16.77 31.82
C SER A 552 -0.11 -15.69 30.92
N ASP A 553 -0.37 -14.41 31.18
CA ASP A 553 0.00 -13.24 30.39
C ASP A 553 0.15 -12.00 31.27
N SER A 554 0.59 -10.88 30.68
CA SER A 554 0.46 -9.57 31.33
C SER A 554 -1.01 -9.11 31.36
N PRO A 555 -1.42 -8.27 32.32
CA PRO A 555 -2.76 -7.71 32.36
C PRO A 555 -3.20 -7.09 31.02
N ARG A 556 -2.32 -6.34 30.35
CA ARG A 556 -2.62 -5.71 29.06
C ARG A 556 -2.92 -6.72 27.95
N LEU A 557 -2.14 -7.81 27.86
CA LEU A 557 -2.38 -8.85 26.86
C LEU A 557 -3.62 -9.70 27.21
N TYR A 558 -3.78 -10.00 28.50
CA TYR A 558 -4.95 -10.70 29.01
C TYR A 558 -6.25 -9.95 28.70
N SER A 559 -6.33 -8.64 28.97
CA SER A 559 -7.54 -7.85 28.69
C SER A 559 -7.88 -7.82 27.20
N ARG A 560 -6.88 -7.68 26.31
CA ARG A 560 -7.06 -7.73 24.86
C ARG A 560 -7.63 -9.06 24.38
N LYS A 561 -7.28 -10.18 25.02
CA LYS A 561 -7.82 -11.51 24.70
C LYS A 561 -9.23 -11.73 25.27
N GLN A 562 -9.55 -11.09 26.40
CA GLN A 562 -10.76 -11.38 27.16
C GLN A 562 -11.94 -10.47 26.88
N ILE A 563 -11.68 -9.23 26.41
CA ILE A 563 -12.70 -8.22 26.20
C ILE A 563 -13.04 -8.16 24.70
N ASP A 564 -14.01 -8.97 24.29
CA ASP A 564 -14.67 -8.83 22.99
C ASP A 564 -15.84 -7.83 23.08
N PRO A 565 -16.47 -7.44 21.95
CA PRO A 565 -17.61 -6.51 21.97
C PRO A 565 -18.81 -6.99 22.80
N VAL A 566 -19.01 -8.31 22.94
CA VAL A 566 -20.11 -8.88 23.72
C VAL A 566 -19.86 -8.69 25.21
N LYS A 567 -18.68 -9.06 25.70
CA LYS A 567 -18.29 -8.85 27.09
C LYS A 567 -18.18 -7.36 27.42
N ALA A 568 -17.66 -6.54 26.50
CA ALA A 568 -17.60 -5.10 26.66
C ALA A 568 -18.98 -4.46 26.84
N ALA A 569 -20.02 -5.00 26.20
CA ALA A 569 -21.40 -4.50 26.35
C ALA A 569 -21.97 -4.75 27.77
N MET A 570 -21.37 -5.70 28.51
CA MET A 570 -21.73 -6.02 29.90
C MET A 570 -20.90 -5.23 30.93
N MET A 571 -19.90 -4.46 30.49
CA MET A 571 -19.00 -3.67 31.35
C MET A 571 -19.49 -2.24 31.57
N PRO A 572 -19.01 -1.53 32.61
CA PRO A 572 -19.32 -0.11 32.82
C PRO A 572 -18.90 0.74 31.61
N LYS A 573 -19.79 1.65 31.17
CA LYS A 573 -19.57 2.53 30.00
C LYS A 573 -18.42 3.53 30.17
N ASP A 574 -18.02 3.79 31.40
CA ASP A 574 -16.87 4.61 31.78
C ASP A 574 -15.59 3.79 31.96
N ALA A 575 -15.68 2.46 31.93
CA ALA A 575 -14.52 1.55 31.91
C ALA A 575 -14.08 1.25 30.47
N VAL A 576 -15.04 0.97 29.59
CA VAL A 576 -14.79 0.61 28.18
C VAL A 576 -15.75 1.31 27.23
N GLN A 577 -15.30 1.55 26.01
CA GLN A 577 -16.09 2.10 24.92
C GLN A 577 -16.06 1.13 23.73
N ILE A 578 -17.24 0.75 23.25
CA ILE A 578 -17.38 0.00 21.98
C ILE A 578 -17.42 1.02 20.85
N ILE A 579 -16.51 0.89 19.89
CA ILE A 579 -16.43 1.76 18.72
C ILE A 579 -16.56 0.87 17.48
N THR A 580 -17.53 1.16 16.62
CA THR A 580 -17.69 0.47 15.34
C THR A 580 -17.32 1.42 14.22
N ARG A 581 -16.34 1.04 13.40
CA ARG A 581 -15.90 1.82 12.23
C ARG A 581 -16.11 1.01 10.95
N PRO A 582 -16.73 1.60 9.91
CA PRO A 582 -16.77 0.99 8.60
C PRO A 582 -15.36 0.63 8.12
N ASN A 583 -15.23 -0.55 7.53
CA ASN A 583 -13.96 -0.95 6.93
C ASN A 583 -13.67 -0.07 5.73
N TYR A 584 -12.50 0.56 5.72
CA TYR A 584 -12.14 1.45 4.64
C TYR A 584 -11.70 0.67 3.41
N VAL A 585 -12.35 0.99 2.29
CA VAL A 585 -11.93 0.60 0.95
C VAL A 585 -11.73 1.87 0.15
N ASP A 586 -10.63 1.96 -0.58
CA ASP A 586 -10.35 3.13 -1.42
C ASP A 586 -11.48 3.31 -2.45
N PRO A 587 -12.15 4.47 -2.55
CA PRO A 587 -13.26 4.69 -3.48
C PRO A 587 -12.88 4.50 -4.96
N ARG A 588 -11.58 4.53 -5.29
CA ARG A 588 -11.10 4.21 -6.65
C ARG A 588 -11.16 2.71 -6.94
N LEU A 589 -11.08 1.86 -5.90
CA LEU A 589 -11.29 0.42 -6.00
C LEU A 589 -12.77 0.11 -6.07
N ALA A 590 -13.56 0.44 -5.07
CA ALA A 590 -14.99 0.09 -5.04
C ALA A 590 -15.83 1.22 -4.45
N VAL A 591 -17.04 1.38 -4.98
CA VAL A 591 -18.03 2.25 -4.35
C VAL A 591 -18.61 1.52 -3.13
N THR A 592 -18.72 2.23 -2.01
CA THR A 592 -19.31 1.69 -0.79
C THR A 592 -20.75 1.23 -1.05
N ARG A 593 -21.06 0.01 -0.64
CA ARG A 593 -22.41 -0.57 -0.73
C ARG A 593 -22.97 -0.73 0.69
N ARG A 594 -24.29 -0.58 0.86
CA ARG A 594 -24.95 -0.60 2.18
C ARG A 594 -26.17 -1.50 2.19
N TRP A 595 -25.98 -2.74 1.76
CA TRP A 595 -27.01 -3.76 1.73
C TRP A 595 -26.45 -5.14 2.06
N ILE A 596 -27.33 -6.09 2.27
CA ILE A 596 -27.01 -7.50 2.49
C ILE A 596 -27.65 -8.29 1.35
N ASP A 597 -26.87 -9.13 0.68
CA ASP A 597 -27.37 -10.05 -0.34
C ASP A 597 -27.31 -11.49 0.19
N GLU A 598 -28.44 -12.20 0.09
CA GLU A 598 -28.61 -13.61 0.46
C GLU A 598 -28.98 -14.42 -0.79
N TYR A 599 -28.10 -15.32 -1.21
CA TYR A 599 -28.20 -16.09 -2.45
C TYR A 599 -28.94 -17.41 -2.23
N ASP A 600 -29.82 -17.74 -3.17
CA ASP A 600 -30.53 -19.02 -3.20
C ASP A 600 -29.78 -20.07 -4.03
N LYS A 601 -30.30 -21.30 -4.07
CA LYS A 601 -29.68 -22.42 -4.81
C LYS A 601 -29.81 -22.30 -6.33
N GLU A 602 -30.74 -21.48 -6.81
CA GLU A 602 -31.01 -21.27 -8.25
C GLU A 602 -30.16 -20.11 -8.81
N GLY A 603 -29.36 -19.46 -7.96
CA GLY A 603 -28.49 -18.34 -8.31
C GLY A 603 -29.18 -16.97 -8.20
N GLY A 604 -30.47 -16.93 -7.84
CA GLY A 604 -31.15 -15.71 -7.45
C GLY A 604 -30.68 -15.22 -6.08
N TRP A 605 -31.11 -14.02 -5.69
CA TRP A 605 -30.83 -13.50 -4.36
C TRP A 605 -31.89 -12.55 -3.84
N THR A 606 -31.86 -12.37 -2.53
CA THR A 606 -32.64 -11.36 -1.83
C THR A 606 -31.69 -10.29 -1.29
N ARG A 607 -31.99 -9.03 -1.58
CA ARG A 607 -31.30 -7.86 -1.03
C ARG A 607 -32.07 -7.26 0.12
N ARG A 608 -31.39 -6.97 1.23
CA ARG A 608 -31.93 -6.18 2.35
C ARG A 608 -31.23 -4.82 2.41
N GLU A 609 -32.01 -3.75 2.29
CA GLU A 609 -31.52 -2.37 2.26
C GLU A 609 -32.58 -1.43 2.86
N GLY A 610 -32.20 -0.58 3.83
CA GLY A 610 -33.11 0.43 4.40
C GLY A 610 -34.41 -0.15 4.98
N GLY A 611 -34.36 -1.39 5.51
CA GLY A 611 -35.54 -2.09 6.03
C GLY A 611 -36.43 -2.74 4.95
N LYS A 612 -36.09 -2.59 3.67
CA LYS A 612 -36.78 -3.23 2.55
C LYS A 612 -36.09 -4.53 2.16
N THR A 613 -36.89 -5.48 1.70
CA THR A 613 -36.42 -6.77 1.17
C THR A 613 -36.85 -6.87 -0.28
N THR A 614 -35.90 -7.12 -1.16
CA THR A 614 -36.11 -7.07 -2.62
C THR A 614 -35.51 -8.31 -3.26
N ARG A 615 -36.24 -8.97 -4.16
CA ARG A 615 -35.77 -10.22 -4.81
C ARG A 615 -35.24 -9.96 -6.22
N PHE A 616 -34.19 -10.69 -6.57
CA PHE A 616 -33.52 -10.65 -7.86
C PHE A 616 -33.42 -12.04 -8.46
N THR A 617 -33.51 -12.11 -9.78
CA THR A 617 -33.27 -13.31 -10.59
C THR A 617 -31.77 -13.60 -10.71
N ALA A 618 -31.39 -14.80 -11.17
CA ALA A 618 -29.99 -15.20 -11.38
C ALA A 618 -29.23 -14.35 -12.43
N GLU A 619 -29.95 -13.63 -13.28
CA GLU A 619 -29.40 -12.67 -14.25
C GLU A 619 -29.24 -11.26 -13.68
N GLY A 620 -29.68 -11.03 -12.45
CA GLY A 620 -29.64 -9.74 -11.76
C GLY A 620 -30.76 -8.78 -12.08
N TRP A 621 -31.89 -9.30 -12.57
CA TRP A 621 -33.11 -8.51 -12.75
C TRP A 621 -33.93 -8.48 -11.48
N LEU A 622 -34.46 -7.30 -11.15
CA LEU A 622 -35.42 -7.11 -10.07
C LEU A 622 -36.70 -7.88 -10.36
N VAL A 623 -37.15 -8.75 -9.45
CA VAL A 623 -38.44 -9.43 -9.58
C VAL A 623 -39.56 -8.43 -9.27
N THR A 624 -40.46 -8.20 -10.22
CA THR A 624 -41.61 -7.28 -10.08
C THR A 624 -42.93 -8.02 -9.91
N ARG A 625 -43.03 -9.27 -10.39
CA ARG A 625 -44.19 -10.14 -10.17
C ARG A 625 -43.78 -11.61 -10.10
N GLU A 626 -44.44 -12.35 -9.21
CA GLU A 626 -44.29 -13.80 -9.04
C GLU A 626 -45.60 -14.52 -9.35
N ASP A 627 -45.50 -15.82 -9.66
CA ASP A 627 -46.66 -16.72 -9.70
C ASP A 627 -46.99 -17.29 -8.31
N ASP A 628 -48.05 -18.09 -8.21
CA ASP A 628 -48.52 -18.69 -6.96
C ASP A 628 -47.52 -19.67 -6.32
N LYS A 629 -46.48 -20.09 -7.06
CA LYS A 629 -45.38 -20.93 -6.58
C LYS A 629 -44.17 -20.09 -6.13
N GLY A 630 -44.29 -18.75 -6.14
CA GLY A 630 -43.20 -17.84 -5.81
C GLY A 630 -42.09 -17.81 -6.88
N ARG A 631 -42.40 -18.13 -8.14
CA ARG A 631 -41.44 -18.06 -9.24
C ARG A 631 -41.59 -16.73 -9.99
N PRO A 632 -40.49 -16.07 -10.41
CA PRO A 632 -40.58 -14.80 -11.10
C PRO A 632 -41.23 -14.97 -12.48
N ILE A 633 -42.28 -14.17 -12.75
CA ILE A 633 -42.97 -14.11 -14.04
C ILE A 633 -42.84 -12.74 -14.72
N GLN A 634 -42.53 -11.71 -13.94
CA GLN A 634 -42.09 -10.40 -14.45
C GLN A 634 -40.87 -9.91 -13.67
N ALA A 635 -39.92 -9.31 -14.37
CA ALA A 635 -38.74 -8.71 -13.80
C ALA A 635 -38.33 -7.45 -14.56
N SER A 636 -37.44 -6.64 -13.99
CA SER A 636 -36.88 -5.46 -14.67
C SER A 636 -35.37 -5.44 -14.56
N THR A 637 -34.71 -4.92 -15.59
CA THR A 637 -33.27 -4.64 -15.52
C THR A 637 -32.99 -3.61 -14.42
N VAL A 638 -31.74 -3.56 -13.96
CA VAL A 638 -31.32 -2.68 -12.87
C VAL A 638 -30.04 -1.96 -13.27
N ILE A 639 -29.95 -0.68 -12.89
CA ILE A 639 -28.77 0.16 -13.13
C ILE A 639 -28.24 0.64 -11.78
N TYR A 640 -26.93 0.50 -11.59
CA TYR A 640 -26.23 0.95 -10.40
C TYR A 640 -25.66 2.35 -10.60
N LEU A 641 -25.92 3.25 -9.66
CA LEU A 641 -25.58 4.67 -9.74
C LEU A 641 -25.02 5.15 -8.39
N GLN A 642 -24.32 6.26 -8.41
CA GLN A 642 -23.83 6.94 -7.21
C GLN A 642 -24.26 8.40 -7.28
N ASP A 643 -24.90 8.91 -6.22
CA ASP A 643 -25.30 10.32 -6.15
C ASP A 643 -24.08 11.23 -6.25
N PRO A 644 -24.19 12.41 -6.89
CA PRO A 644 -23.09 13.36 -6.93
C PRO A 644 -22.68 13.79 -5.51
N PRO A 645 -21.39 14.05 -5.26
CA PRO A 645 -20.95 14.44 -3.94
C PRO A 645 -21.52 15.80 -3.55
N THR A 646 -21.75 15.99 -2.25
CA THR A 646 -22.12 17.30 -1.70
C THR A 646 -20.87 18.16 -1.54
N GLY A 647 -20.71 19.18 -2.40
CA GLY A 647 -19.59 20.11 -2.35
C GLY A 647 -18.31 19.60 -3.02
N LYS A 648 -17.20 20.32 -2.80
CA LYS A 648 -15.88 19.94 -3.35
C LYS A 648 -15.24 18.87 -2.46
N VAL A 649 -15.34 17.63 -2.89
CA VAL A 649 -14.67 16.48 -2.24
C VAL A 649 -13.61 15.90 -3.18
N ILE A 650 -12.57 15.29 -2.60
CA ILE A 650 -11.53 14.60 -3.37
C ILE A 650 -12.08 13.32 -4.01
N PHE A 651 -12.88 12.56 -3.26
CA PHE A 651 -13.55 11.35 -3.72
C PHE A 651 -15.02 11.37 -3.32
N ASN A 652 -15.88 10.85 -4.20
CA ASN A 652 -17.29 10.68 -3.90
C ASN A 652 -17.48 9.50 -2.94
N THR A 653 -17.97 9.79 -1.73
CA THR A 653 -18.20 8.81 -0.65
C THR A 653 -19.67 8.43 -0.49
N ASN A 654 -20.56 8.94 -1.35
CA ASN A 654 -21.95 8.52 -1.34
C ASN A 654 -22.05 7.02 -1.63
N PRO A 655 -22.92 6.27 -0.93
CA PRO A 655 -23.08 4.86 -1.19
C PRO A 655 -23.64 4.61 -2.59
N LEU A 656 -23.32 3.45 -3.15
CA LEU A 656 -23.94 2.94 -4.36
C LEU A 656 -25.45 2.78 -4.13
N LYS A 657 -26.22 3.10 -5.15
CA LYS A 657 -27.67 2.90 -5.23
C LYS A 657 -28.00 2.13 -6.49
N TRP A 658 -29.21 1.61 -6.57
CA TRP A 658 -29.71 0.94 -7.75
C TRP A 658 -31.12 1.45 -8.10
N ASN A 659 -31.38 1.59 -9.40
CA ASN A 659 -32.67 2.03 -9.96
C ASN A 659 -33.17 1.01 -10.98
N LEU A 660 -34.49 1.05 -11.24
CA LEU A 660 -35.09 0.35 -12.37
C LEU A 660 -34.43 0.79 -13.69
N GLY A 661 -34.04 -0.21 -14.48
CA GLY A 661 -33.56 -0.04 -15.84
C GLY A 661 -34.69 0.15 -16.83
N GLU A 662 -34.34 0.21 -18.12
CA GLU A 662 -35.29 0.51 -19.19
C GLU A 662 -36.00 -0.72 -19.76
N GLU A 663 -35.69 -1.93 -19.30
CA GLU A 663 -36.26 -3.16 -19.85
C GLU A 663 -37.10 -3.91 -18.81
N GLU A 664 -38.32 -4.26 -19.19
CA GLU A 664 -39.16 -5.24 -18.51
C GLU A 664 -39.01 -6.61 -19.20
N ILE A 665 -38.82 -7.64 -18.39
CA ILE A 665 -38.65 -9.03 -18.80
C ILE A 665 -39.87 -9.84 -18.37
N THR A 666 -40.47 -10.57 -19.31
CA THR A 666 -41.50 -11.58 -19.02
C THR A 666 -40.89 -12.98 -19.03
N ILE A 667 -41.19 -13.77 -17.99
CA ILE A 667 -40.66 -15.13 -17.78
C ILE A 667 -41.84 -16.10 -17.74
N SER A 668 -41.72 -17.25 -18.40
CA SER A 668 -42.66 -18.38 -18.29
C SER A 668 -41.91 -19.65 -17.87
N TYR A 669 -42.67 -20.70 -17.60
CA TYR A 669 -42.15 -22.01 -17.20
C TYR A 669 -42.86 -23.10 -18.00
N GLU A 670 -42.10 -23.94 -18.70
CA GLU A 670 -42.58 -25.15 -19.39
C GLU A 670 -41.86 -26.36 -18.79
N ASP A 671 -42.60 -27.35 -18.29
CA ASP A 671 -42.04 -28.51 -17.56
C ASP A 671 -41.06 -28.10 -16.43
N ASP A 672 -41.42 -27.05 -15.69
CA ASP A 672 -40.61 -26.39 -14.67
C ASP A 672 -39.25 -25.84 -15.15
N LYS A 673 -39.01 -25.78 -16.47
CA LYS A 673 -37.88 -25.08 -17.06
C LYS A 673 -38.24 -23.63 -17.34
N ARG A 674 -37.41 -22.72 -16.85
CA ARG A 674 -37.56 -21.27 -17.01
C ARG A 674 -37.28 -20.85 -18.45
N ILE A 675 -38.18 -20.05 -19.04
CA ILE A 675 -38.05 -19.47 -20.38
C ILE A 675 -38.18 -17.94 -20.31
N VAL A 676 -37.23 -17.23 -20.90
CA VAL A 676 -37.24 -15.76 -20.99
C VAL A 676 -37.89 -15.36 -22.32
N ASN A 677 -39.12 -14.84 -22.27
CA ASN A 677 -39.97 -14.70 -23.46
C ASN A 677 -39.82 -13.36 -24.19
N LYS A 678 -39.66 -12.25 -23.46
CA LYS A 678 -39.68 -10.91 -24.04
C LYS A 678 -38.92 -9.91 -23.19
N ARG A 679 -38.15 -9.05 -23.85
CA ARG A 679 -37.62 -7.78 -23.30
C ARG A 679 -38.39 -6.64 -23.97
N LYS A 680 -39.19 -5.90 -23.20
CA LYS A 680 -39.88 -4.70 -23.69
C LYS A 680 -39.19 -3.48 -23.10
N LYS A 681 -38.86 -2.49 -23.94
CA LYS A 681 -38.43 -1.19 -23.44
C LYS A 681 -39.61 -0.52 -22.73
N VAL A 682 -39.41 -0.12 -21.48
CA VAL A 682 -40.37 0.68 -20.73
C VAL A 682 -40.39 2.06 -21.37
N GLU A 683 -41.51 2.42 -22.00
CA GLU A 683 -41.74 3.81 -22.39
C GLU A 683 -41.81 4.63 -21.11
N LYS A 684 -40.77 5.42 -20.83
CA LYS A 684 -40.84 6.44 -19.78
C LYS A 684 -41.91 7.42 -20.22
N GLU A 685 -43.05 7.44 -19.54
CA GLU A 685 -43.92 8.62 -19.60
C GLU A 685 -43.06 9.83 -19.20
N SER A 686 -42.91 10.76 -20.13
CA SER A 686 -42.20 12.01 -19.91
C SER A 686 -42.99 12.85 -18.91
N GLY A 687 -42.75 12.64 -17.62
CA GLY A 687 -43.39 13.44 -16.58
C GLY A 687 -43.21 12.88 -15.17
N GLN A 688 -42.09 13.21 -14.52
CA GLN A 688 -42.04 13.71 -13.13
C GLN A 688 -40.63 14.19 -12.77
#